data_AF-A0A8J2LMP9-F1
#
_entry.id   AF-A0A8J2LMP9-F1
#
_cell.length_a   1.000
_cell.length_b   1.000
_cell.length_c   1.000
_cell.angle_alpha   90.00
_cell.angle_beta   90.00
_cell.angle_gamma   90.00
#
_symmetry.space_group_name_H-M   'P 1'
#
loop_
_entity.id
_entity.type
_entity.pdbx_description
1 polymer ?
#
loop_
_entity_poly.entity_id
_entity_poly.type
_entity_poly.pdbx_seq_one_letter_code
_entity_poly.pdbx_strand_id
1 'polypeptide(L)'
;MSDSEGQAPGGSSEQSGPRKGSKLGPGGYGGSDMPTEEIPLEEKQELQKASQKQAKFKSQQTIVRRRRRRNPYADDGIRHYPKQTTEELRQEKLTGKHQKRRVKEIGVPCSSSETDSSDMTRVSNLSEFTIYKPSVGKKILVQMLPILLFANIFGQFPLRWSVAKNGCVSFLFTWWNPFAIAFTVVGTVCFIFCCISIWTYYTFQMEVPSGIRLWQDPNVTAEQRFTQVIIDRNLIPFFVLMLGYMSMWIITLAFLKKKTTLSNYFSYWSRAMILIKMDPTHHAWQYSLFGVTFYIVITVLLVWLNFWKFTATAVGGPTVAAILLIYMWDPDMLRQNEMGSFSFTLLEYQWMGAIIVIYTYMAPKVYLLLFMFKQKLLQNSFRKWNGRAYAGSLMEDTRINKVRGRCTYRLLFRDHCVLVDLLQETSNAFAGLFEAVFISDAISVCLMLYLFAKDWKYGKRQQQAVVGNYFIRPYDWVIVFVYLTGNVIIMVIAAVISSEVTEVASEGLDIIRRKPLVGRRQDEDLIFLLSMYASLNAASPLDFGGSGLFFMNKDFIQETASTIFSYFVILLQFMPPLDTDQDSEISKRADIGHFLSDFERIRLGHWKPLSLDIQLDMEQFNITSTTSGTTQEVNLDPSQTTERSRRKF
;
A
#
# COMPACT_ATOMS: atom_id res chain seq x y z
N MET A 1 63.01 0.84 11.65
CA MET A 1 62.64 1.55 12.90
C MET A 1 61.15 1.84 12.82
N SER A 2 60.22 1.00 13.28
CA SER A 2 60.28 -0.16 14.19
C SER A 2 59.45 -1.32 13.63
N ASP A 3 60.00 -2.52 13.80
CA ASP A 3 59.58 -3.81 13.25
C ASP A 3 58.54 -4.56 14.10
N SER A 4 57.79 -5.44 13.42
CA SER A 4 57.48 -6.85 13.83
C SER A 4 56.49 -7.42 12.79
N GLU A 5 56.89 -8.23 11.80
CA GLU A 5 57.07 -9.70 11.85
C GLU A 5 55.83 -10.47 12.39
N GLY A 6 55.30 -11.53 11.75
CA GLY A 6 55.92 -12.40 10.77
C GLY A 6 54.99 -13.35 9.99
N GLN A 7 55.54 -13.74 8.83
CA GLN A 7 55.67 -15.07 8.20
C GLN A 7 54.51 -16.10 8.22
N ALA A 8 54.13 -16.47 6.98
CA ALA A 8 53.60 -17.78 6.55
C ALA A 8 54.70 -18.87 6.58
N PRO A 9 54.38 -20.17 6.41
CA PRO A 9 54.20 -20.80 5.06
C PRO A 9 53.06 -21.87 5.09
N GLY A 10 52.58 -22.55 4.04
CA GLY A 10 53.06 -22.94 2.71
C GLY A 10 52.87 -24.46 2.54
N GLY A 11 52.16 -24.89 1.48
CA GLY A 11 52.06 -26.29 0.97
C GLY A 11 51.09 -27.23 1.70
N SER A 12 50.43 -28.24 1.13
CA SER A 12 50.47 -28.85 -0.21
C SER A 12 49.28 -29.81 -0.38
N SER A 13 48.99 -30.12 -1.65
CA SER A 13 48.12 -31.13 -2.29
C SER A 13 47.87 -32.49 -1.60
N GLU A 14 46.67 -33.06 -1.80
CA GLU A 14 46.39 -34.45 -2.27
C GLU A 14 44.86 -34.71 -2.35
N GLN A 15 44.26 -34.79 -3.55
CA GLN A 15 43.73 -36.01 -4.20
C GLN A 15 43.12 -37.11 -3.30
N SER A 16 41.81 -37.34 -3.43
CA SER A 16 41.22 -38.65 -3.81
C SER A 16 39.68 -38.62 -3.72
N GLY A 17 38.99 -39.02 -4.81
CA GLY A 17 37.62 -39.55 -4.73
C GLY A 17 37.65 -41.04 -4.42
N PRO A 18 36.66 -41.83 -4.86
CA PRO A 18 35.23 -41.82 -4.50
C PRO A 18 34.79 -43.20 -3.96
N ARG A 19 33.63 -43.33 -3.28
CA ARG A 19 32.79 -44.57 -3.21
C ARG A 19 31.57 -44.36 -2.31
N LYS A 20 30.35 -44.49 -2.85
CA LYS A 20 29.47 -45.69 -2.86
C LYS A 20 29.02 -46.20 -1.48
N GLY A 21 27.80 -45.77 -1.13
CA GLY A 21 26.64 -46.45 -0.52
C GLY A 21 26.77 -47.70 0.36
N SER A 22 25.95 -47.71 1.42
CA SER A 22 25.18 -48.90 1.84
C SER A 22 24.04 -48.53 2.81
N LYS A 23 22.83 -49.00 2.49
CA LYS A 23 21.73 -49.24 3.44
C LYS A 23 22.16 -50.29 4.47
N LEU A 24 21.68 -50.20 5.71
CA LEU A 24 21.13 -51.32 6.52
C LEU A 24 20.76 -50.84 7.95
N GLY A 25 19.50 -51.12 8.34
CA GLY A 25 19.03 -51.63 9.65
C GLY A 25 19.30 -50.87 10.95
N PRO A 26 18.26 -50.63 11.80
CA PRO A 26 18.46 -50.20 13.18
C PRO A 26 18.63 -51.41 14.12
N GLY A 27 19.82 -51.52 14.72
CA GLY A 27 20.13 -52.42 15.84
C GLY A 27 20.20 -51.62 17.14
N GLY A 28 19.60 -52.18 18.20
CA GLY A 28 19.33 -51.51 19.47
C GLY A 28 20.55 -51.18 20.34
N TYR A 29 20.31 -50.32 21.32
CA TYR A 29 21.17 -50.11 22.47
C TYR A 29 20.33 -50.22 23.75
N GLY A 30 20.90 -50.96 24.71
CA GLY A 30 20.29 -51.34 25.97
C GLY A 30 20.12 -50.18 26.94
N GLY A 31 19.05 -50.28 27.72
CA GLY A 31 18.73 -49.37 28.81
C GLY A 31 19.55 -49.64 30.07
N SER A 32 19.91 -48.56 30.75
CA SER A 32 20.32 -48.53 32.14
C SER A 32 19.08 -48.37 33.02
N ASP A 33 18.89 -49.31 33.94
CA ASP A 33 17.80 -49.31 34.93
C ASP A 33 17.91 -48.13 35.89
N MET A 34 16.85 -47.31 35.96
CA MET A 34 16.59 -46.37 37.04
C MET A 34 15.36 -46.87 37.81
N PRO A 35 15.37 -46.79 39.16
CA PRO A 35 14.26 -47.29 39.96
C PRO A 35 13.03 -46.40 39.78
N THR A 36 11.96 -46.99 39.25
CA THR A 36 10.64 -46.35 39.18
C THR A 36 10.03 -46.32 40.57
N GLU A 37 9.93 -45.14 41.19
CA GLU A 37 9.06 -44.95 42.35
C GLU A 37 7.61 -45.20 41.94
N GLU A 38 7.00 -46.24 42.51
CA GLU A 38 5.58 -46.53 42.31
C GLU A 38 4.75 -45.45 43.01
N ILE A 39 4.27 -44.49 42.21
CA ILE A 39 3.25 -43.53 42.64
C ILE A 39 2.03 -44.32 43.16
N PRO A 40 1.60 -44.10 44.42
CA PRO A 40 0.49 -44.81 45.04
C PRO A 40 -0.77 -44.75 44.18
N LEU A 41 -1.53 -45.85 44.16
CA LEU A 41 -2.72 -46.01 43.32
C LEU A 41 -3.77 -44.90 43.54
N GLU A 42 -3.86 -44.36 44.76
CA GLU A 42 -4.73 -43.23 45.09
C GLU A 42 -4.32 -41.94 44.36
N GLU A 43 -3.04 -41.62 44.31
CA GLU A 43 -2.53 -40.41 43.66
C GLU A 43 -2.70 -40.49 42.14
N LYS A 44 -2.57 -41.68 41.54
CA LYS A 44 -2.92 -41.91 40.13
C LYS A 44 -4.40 -41.68 39.86
N GLN A 45 -5.29 -42.10 40.76
CA GLN A 45 -6.72 -41.86 40.62
C GLN A 45 -7.10 -40.38 40.79
N GLU A 46 -6.44 -39.65 41.68
CA GLU A 46 -6.65 -38.21 41.85
C GLU A 46 -6.15 -37.40 40.65
N LEU A 47 -4.97 -37.73 40.11
CA LEU A 47 -4.45 -37.14 38.87
C LEU A 47 -5.37 -37.39 37.68
N GLN A 48 -5.96 -38.60 37.59
CA GLN A 48 -6.92 -38.93 36.55
C GLN A 48 -8.24 -38.16 36.70
N LYS A 49 -8.73 -37.99 37.93
CA LYS A 49 -9.92 -37.15 38.22
C LYS A 49 -9.65 -35.66 37.94
N ALA A 50 -8.46 -35.16 38.24
CA ALA A 50 -8.05 -33.79 37.94
C ALA A 50 -7.98 -33.53 36.42
N SER A 51 -7.38 -34.46 35.68
CA SER A 51 -7.32 -34.42 34.20
C SER A 51 -8.71 -34.45 33.57
N GLN A 52 -9.62 -35.29 34.06
CA GLN A 52 -11.01 -35.34 33.59
C GLN A 52 -11.80 -34.06 33.91
N LYS A 53 -11.59 -33.46 35.09
CA LYS A 53 -12.18 -32.14 35.44
C LYS A 53 -11.66 -31.04 34.52
N GLN A 54 -10.36 -31.02 34.21
CA GLN A 54 -9.77 -30.04 33.32
C GLN A 54 -10.26 -30.19 31.87
N ALA A 55 -10.45 -31.43 31.40
CA ALA A 55 -11.03 -31.71 30.09
C ALA A 55 -12.50 -31.28 29.99
N LYS A 56 -13.32 -31.52 31.04
CA LYS A 56 -14.71 -31.02 31.12
C LYS A 56 -14.77 -29.49 31.14
N PHE A 57 -13.85 -28.83 31.83
CA PHE A 57 -13.80 -27.37 31.86
C PHE A 57 -13.44 -26.77 30.49
N LYS A 58 -12.45 -27.36 29.79
CA LYS A 58 -12.08 -26.95 28.42
C LYS A 58 -13.22 -27.20 27.42
N SER A 59 -13.97 -28.28 27.54
CA SER A 59 -15.12 -28.55 26.66
C SER A 59 -16.27 -27.57 26.89
N GLN A 60 -16.57 -27.23 28.14
CA GLN A 60 -17.57 -26.22 28.49
C GLN A 60 -17.18 -24.82 28.00
N GLN A 61 -15.92 -24.40 28.16
CA GLN A 61 -15.45 -23.13 27.60
C GLN A 61 -15.57 -23.07 26.06
N THR A 62 -15.33 -24.20 25.39
CA THR A 62 -15.45 -24.30 23.94
C THR A 62 -16.92 -24.21 23.48
N ILE A 63 -17.86 -24.79 24.24
CA ILE A 63 -19.30 -24.69 24.01
C ILE A 63 -19.80 -23.25 24.24
N VAL A 64 -19.35 -22.58 25.30
CA VAL A 64 -19.71 -21.18 25.59
C VAL A 64 -19.15 -20.23 24.51
N ARG A 65 -17.92 -20.44 24.04
CA ARG A 65 -17.34 -19.69 22.91
C ARG A 65 -18.10 -19.93 21.60
N ARG A 66 -18.55 -21.16 21.33
CA ARG A 66 -19.38 -21.48 20.14
C ARG A 66 -20.79 -20.88 20.23
N ARG A 67 -21.40 -20.82 21.43
CA ARG A 67 -22.69 -20.14 21.64
C ARG A 67 -22.59 -18.62 21.47
N ARG A 68 -21.55 -17.97 22.03
CA ARG A 68 -21.30 -16.53 21.85
C ARG A 68 -21.06 -16.12 20.40
N ARG A 69 -20.45 -16.98 19.57
CA ARG A 69 -20.24 -16.72 18.13
C ARG A 69 -21.49 -16.88 17.27
N ARG A 70 -22.53 -17.59 17.73
CA ARG A 70 -23.74 -17.82 16.92
C ARG A 70 -24.83 -16.77 17.11
N ASN A 71 -24.89 -16.09 18.26
CA ASN A 71 -25.79 -14.95 18.45
C ASN A 71 -25.42 -14.17 19.73
N PRO A 72 -24.68 -13.05 19.67
CA PRO A 72 -24.25 -12.31 20.87
C PRO A 72 -25.39 -11.59 21.62
N TYR A 73 -26.64 -11.69 21.13
CA TYR A 73 -27.82 -11.02 21.71
C TYR A 73 -28.96 -11.96 22.11
N ALA A 74 -28.74 -13.29 22.17
CA ALA A 74 -29.82 -14.23 22.46
C ALA A 74 -30.19 -14.37 23.95
N ASP A 75 -29.37 -13.86 24.88
CA ASP A 75 -29.53 -14.12 26.33
C ASP A 75 -29.91 -12.90 27.18
N ASP A 76 -30.21 -11.75 26.57
CA ASP A 76 -30.87 -10.66 27.30
C ASP A 76 -32.38 -10.77 27.11
N GLY A 77 -33.05 -11.23 28.18
CA GLY A 77 -34.49 -11.44 28.25
C GLY A 77 -35.27 -10.27 27.65
N ILE A 78 -36.09 -10.60 26.65
CA ILE A 78 -37.13 -9.74 26.10
C ILE A 78 -38.16 -9.49 27.22
N ARG A 79 -37.93 -8.45 28.03
CA ARG A 79 -39.02 -7.80 28.74
C ARG A 79 -39.78 -6.96 27.74
N HIS A 80 -41.04 -7.32 27.50
CA HIS A 80 -42.00 -6.50 26.80
C HIS A 80 -41.98 -5.08 27.37
N TYR A 81 -41.59 -4.10 26.55
CA TYR A 81 -41.90 -2.70 26.83
C TYR A 81 -43.42 -2.54 26.68
N PRO A 82 -44.14 -1.94 27.66
CA PRO A 82 -45.52 -1.58 27.46
C PRO A 82 -45.59 -0.52 26.36
N LYS A 83 -46.54 -0.68 25.43
CA LYS A 83 -46.85 0.35 24.43
C LYS A 83 -47.23 1.63 25.16
N GLN A 84 -46.42 2.69 25.02
CA GLN A 84 -46.82 4.03 25.44
C GLN A 84 -48.09 4.43 24.67
N THR A 85 -49.14 4.76 25.41
CA THR A 85 -50.40 5.23 24.87
C THR A 85 -50.23 6.64 24.33
N THR A 86 -51.01 6.97 23.30
CA THR A 86 -50.98 8.22 22.52
C THR A 86 -51.19 9.49 23.37
N GLU A 87 -51.62 9.35 24.63
CA GLU A 87 -51.82 10.45 25.59
C GLU A 87 -50.52 10.88 26.30
N GLU A 88 -49.58 9.97 26.59
CA GLU A 88 -48.30 10.33 27.22
C GLU A 88 -47.44 11.19 26.27
N LEU A 89 -47.45 10.86 24.97
CA LEU A 89 -46.83 11.65 23.91
C LEU A 89 -47.49 13.03 23.70
N ARG A 90 -48.74 13.20 24.16
CA ARG A 90 -49.48 14.47 24.06
C ARG A 90 -49.18 15.37 25.26
N GLN A 91 -48.99 14.81 26.46
CA GLN A 91 -48.56 15.56 27.64
C GLN A 91 -47.10 16.04 27.54
N GLU A 92 -46.19 15.24 26.97
CA GLU A 92 -44.78 15.63 26.80
C GLU A 92 -44.60 16.81 25.80
N LYS A 93 -45.50 16.93 24.82
CA LYS A 93 -45.54 18.09 23.90
C LYS A 93 -46.08 19.36 24.55
N LEU A 94 -46.93 19.26 25.57
CA LEU A 94 -47.52 20.41 26.26
C LEU A 94 -46.55 20.98 27.31
N THR A 95 -45.82 20.13 28.04
CA THR A 95 -44.80 20.56 29.01
C THR A 95 -43.60 21.23 28.33
N GLY A 96 -43.16 20.72 27.16
CA GLY A 96 -42.09 21.34 26.36
C GLY A 96 -42.42 22.74 25.81
N LYS A 97 -43.71 23.07 25.63
CA LYS A 97 -44.14 24.41 25.18
C LYS A 97 -44.15 25.44 26.32
N HIS A 98 -44.42 25.03 27.56
CA HIS A 98 -44.38 25.95 28.71
C HIS A 98 -42.96 26.31 29.14
N GLN A 99 -42.01 25.39 28.97
CA GLN A 99 -40.61 25.63 29.37
C GLN A 99 -39.89 26.61 28.44
N LYS A 100 -40.30 26.71 27.16
CA LYS A 100 -39.78 27.71 26.21
C LYS A 100 -40.30 29.13 26.44
N ARG A 101 -41.43 29.32 27.13
CA ARG A 101 -41.94 30.67 27.45
C ARG A 101 -41.24 31.30 28.66
N ARG A 102 -40.84 30.52 29.67
CA ARG A 102 -40.17 31.06 30.88
C ARG A 102 -38.73 31.51 30.69
N VAL A 103 -38.05 31.10 29.62
CA VAL A 103 -36.64 31.49 29.38
C VAL A 103 -36.52 32.89 28.72
N LYS A 104 -37.64 33.48 28.28
CA LYS A 104 -37.63 34.79 27.61
C LYS A 104 -37.81 36.00 28.57
N GLU A 105 -38.02 35.76 29.87
CA GLU A 105 -38.40 36.82 30.84
C GLU A 105 -37.36 37.12 31.93
N ILE A 106 -36.19 36.48 31.92
CA ILE A 106 -35.15 36.76 32.92
C ILE A 106 -34.01 37.54 32.26
N GLY A 107 -34.17 38.86 32.20
CA GLY A 107 -33.10 39.79 31.92
C GLY A 107 -32.22 39.98 33.15
N VAL A 108 -30.91 39.74 33.02
CA VAL A 108 -29.91 40.06 34.05
C VAL A 108 -28.78 40.84 33.37
N PRO A 109 -28.35 41.99 33.93
CA PRO A 109 -27.30 42.82 33.34
C PRO A 109 -25.91 42.23 33.63
N CYS A 110 -25.02 42.30 32.64
CA CYS A 110 -23.60 41.94 32.78
C CYS A 110 -22.80 43.18 33.17
N SER A 111 -22.07 43.11 34.29
CA SER A 111 -20.98 44.01 34.63
C SER A 111 -19.65 43.41 34.19
N SER A 112 -18.82 44.25 33.59
CA SER A 112 -17.50 43.99 33.07
C SER A 112 -16.44 43.89 34.16
N SER A 113 -15.57 42.88 34.07
CA SER A 113 -14.21 42.96 34.60
C SER A 113 -13.28 42.13 33.71
N GLU A 114 -12.42 42.84 32.99
CA GLU A 114 -11.29 42.31 32.24
C GLU A 114 -10.21 41.80 33.21
N THR A 115 -9.71 40.59 32.98
CA THR A 115 -8.31 40.22 33.24
C THR A 115 -7.97 38.96 32.41
N ASP A 116 -7.03 39.15 31.49
CA ASP A 116 -6.04 38.23 30.91
C ASP A 116 -6.31 36.71 30.89
N SER A 117 -6.57 36.18 29.68
CA SER A 117 -6.26 34.79 29.32
C SER A 117 -5.92 34.66 27.82
N SER A 118 -4.64 34.58 27.50
CA SER A 118 -4.16 34.37 26.12
C SER A 118 -4.12 32.88 25.70
N ASP A 119 -4.45 31.94 26.59
CA ASP A 119 -4.44 30.49 26.29
C ASP A 119 -5.83 29.85 26.07
N MET A 120 -6.92 30.63 26.14
CA MET A 120 -8.30 30.08 26.07
C MET A 120 -9.03 30.25 24.73
N THR A 121 -8.41 30.88 23.73
CA THR A 121 -9.04 31.17 22.43
C THR A 121 -9.23 29.96 21.51
N ARG A 122 -8.81 28.75 21.91
CA ARG A 122 -9.04 27.52 21.13
C ARG A 122 -10.34 26.77 21.43
N VAL A 123 -11.13 27.21 22.43
CA VAL A 123 -12.31 26.47 22.94
C VAL A 123 -13.65 27.13 22.59
N SER A 124 -13.65 28.31 21.95
CA SER A 124 -14.88 29.08 21.67
C SER A 124 -15.78 28.54 20.54
N ASN A 125 -15.40 27.46 19.84
CA ASN A 125 -16.24 26.81 18.82
C ASN A 125 -17.22 25.74 19.36
N LEU A 126 -17.44 25.68 20.68
CA LEU A 126 -18.29 24.68 21.33
C LEU A 126 -19.81 24.91 21.23
N SER A 127 -20.24 25.97 20.54
CA SER A 127 -21.66 26.34 20.36
C SER A 127 -22.37 25.58 19.23
N GLU A 128 -21.67 24.78 18.42
CA GLU A 128 -22.24 24.10 17.24
C GLU A 128 -22.78 22.68 17.48
N PHE A 129 -23.23 22.35 18.70
CA PHE A 129 -23.86 21.05 18.98
C PHE A 129 -25.36 21.09 18.71
N THR A 130 -25.72 21.05 17.42
CA THR A 130 -27.10 21.04 16.91
C THR A 130 -27.85 19.75 17.27
N ILE A 131 -29.18 19.89 17.42
CA ILE A 131 -30.16 18.82 17.64
C ILE A 131 -29.93 17.68 16.64
N TYR A 132 -29.69 16.47 17.16
CA TYR A 132 -29.33 15.27 16.40
C TYR A 132 -30.41 14.91 15.36
N LYS A 133 -30.13 15.12 14.07
CA LYS A 133 -31.01 14.67 12.97
C LYS A 133 -30.66 13.22 12.61
N PRO A 134 -31.66 12.36 12.29
CA PRO A 134 -31.47 10.97 11.85
C PRO A 134 -30.79 10.85 10.46
N SER A 135 -29.88 11.76 10.10
CA SER A 135 -29.23 11.82 8.79
C SER A 135 -27.72 11.54 8.80
N VAL A 136 -27.13 11.19 9.95
CA VAL A 136 -25.66 10.98 10.05
C VAL A 136 -25.16 9.90 9.11
N GLY A 137 -25.86 8.76 9.00
CA GLY A 137 -25.48 7.70 8.05
C GLY A 137 -25.50 8.20 6.59
N LYS A 138 -26.52 8.97 6.21
CA LYS A 138 -26.58 9.63 4.89
C LYS A 138 -25.43 10.60 4.69
N LYS A 139 -25.08 11.41 5.69
CA LYS A 139 -23.92 12.31 5.62
C LYS A 139 -22.63 11.53 5.40
N ILE A 140 -22.37 10.46 6.17
CA ILE A 140 -21.18 9.62 6.00
C ILE A 140 -21.11 9.06 4.57
N LEU A 141 -22.22 8.58 4.03
CA LEU A 141 -22.28 8.07 2.67
C LEU A 141 -21.98 9.16 1.63
N VAL A 142 -22.57 10.35 1.77
CA VAL A 142 -22.27 11.50 0.89
C VAL A 142 -20.78 11.83 0.95
N GLN A 143 -20.18 11.82 2.14
CA GLN A 143 -18.76 12.13 2.33
C GLN A 143 -17.84 11.05 1.74
N MET A 144 -18.33 9.82 1.60
CA MET A 144 -17.61 8.70 0.99
C MET A 144 -17.82 8.61 -0.53
N LEU A 145 -18.77 9.36 -1.10
CA LEU A 145 -19.19 9.25 -2.50
C LEU A 145 -18.05 9.41 -3.51
N PRO A 146 -17.07 10.35 -3.37
CA PRO A 146 -15.99 10.48 -4.33
C PRO A 146 -15.16 9.20 -4.46
N ILE A 147 -14.86 8.57 -3.31
CA ILE A 147 -14.12 7.30 -3.26
C ILE A 147 -14.97 6.16 -3.83
N LEU A 148 -16.28 6.13 -3.55
CA LEU A 148 -17.17 5.11 -4.11
C LEU A 148 -17.29 5.22 -5.63
N LEU A 149 -17.42 6.43 -6.17
CA LEU A 149 -17.46 6.65 -7.62
C LEU A 149 -16.16 6.21 -8.26
N PHE A 150 -15.02 6.62 -7.68
CA PHE A 150 -13.70 6.19 -8.12
C PHE A 150 -13.57 4.66 -8.08
N ALA A 151 -13.96 4.01 -6.97
CA ALA A 151 -13.94 2.57 -6.84
C ALA A 151 -14.83 1.85 -7.87
N ASN A 152 -16.01 2.41 -8.15
CA ASN A 152 -16.94 1.83 -9.12
C ASN A 152 -16.41 1.91 -10.56
N ILE A 153 -15.71 3.00 -10.93
CA ILE A 153 -15.07 3.13 -12.26
C ILE A 153 -14.07 2.00 -12.49
N PHE A 154 -13.30 1.62 -11.45
CA PHE A 154 -12.34 0.53 -11.54
C PHE A 154 -12.93 -0.85 -11.18
N GLY A 155 -14.23 -0.95 -10.89
CA GLY A 155 -14.87 -2.20 -10.48
C GLY A 155 -14.38 -2.75 -9.13
N GLN A 156 -13.86 -1.89 -8.26
CA GLN A 156 -13.22 -2.23 -6.98
C GLN A 156 -14.11 -2.07 -5.75
N PHE A 157 -15.42 -1.94 -5.92
CA PHE A 157 -16.36 -1.90 -4.79
C PHE A 157 -17.58 -2.79 -5.05
N PRO A 158 -17.55 -4.06 -4.62
CA PRO A 158 -18.61 -5.02 -4.96
C PRO A 158 -19.89 -4.89 -4.11
N LEU A 159 -19.94 -3.96 -3.16
CA LEU A 159 -21.05 -3.83 -2.22
C LEU A 159 -22.15 -2.93 -2.76
N ARG A 160 -23.38 -3.41 -2.70
CA ARG A 160 -24.57 -2.56 -2.90
C ARG A 160 -24.88 -1.86 -1.58
N TRP A 161 -25.29 -0.60 -1.64
CA TRP A 161 -25.78 0.11 -0.47
C TRP A 161 -27.26 0.48 -0.59
N SER A 162 -27.93 0.59 0.55
CA SER A 162 -29.29 1.11 0.69
C SER A 162 -29.38 1.97 1.93
N VAL A 163 -30.24 2.99 1.90
CA VAL A 163 -30.48 3.90 3.03
C VAL A 163 -31.85 3.60 3.62
N ALA A 164 -31.88 3.20 4.88
CA ALA A 164 -33.11 2.93 5.61
C ALA A 164 -33.80 4.25 6.03
N LYS A 165 -35.09 4.19 6.37
CA LYS A 165 -35.89 5.36 6.80
C LYS A 165 -35.32 6.06 8.05
N ASN A 166 -34.63 5.32 8.91
CA ASN A 166 -33.95 5.85 10.10
C ASN A 166 -32.58 6.50 9.78
N GLY A 167 -32.20 6.58 8.50
CA GLY A 167 -30.94 7.12 8.00
C GLY A 167 -29.73 6.21 8.17
N CYS A 168 -29.91 4.97 8.66
CA CYS A 168 -28.85 3.96 8.64
C CYS A 168 -28.56 3.56 7.19
N VAL A 169 -27.28 3.33 6.89
CA VAL A 169 -26.84 2.83 5.60
C VAL A 169 -26.47 1.37 5.77
N SER A 170 -27.11 0.51 4.99
CA SER A 170 -26.80 -0.93 4.93
C SER A 170 -26.06 -1.23 3.64
N PHE A 171 -24.91 -1.88 3.79
CA PHE A 171 -24.14 -2.48 2.70
C PHE A 171 -24.46 -3.97 2.65
N LEU A 172 -24.67 -4.49 1.46
CA LEU A 172 -24.95 -5.90 1.20
C LEU A 172 -24.09 -6.37 0.02
N PHE A 173 -23.41 -7.51 0.22
CA PHE A 173 -22.80 -8.25 -0.88
C PHE A 173 -23.82 -9.22 -1.46
N THR A 174 -24.09 -9.11 -2.76
CA THR A 174 -24.88 -10.08 -3.51
C THR A 174 -24.14 -10.44 -4.79
N TRP A 175 -23.98 -11.73 -5.08
CA TRP A 175 -23.28 -12.21 -6.29
C TRP A 175 -23.91 -11.71 -7.60
N TRP A 176 -25.22 -11.45 -7.60
CA TRP A 176 -25.96 -10.92 -8.75
C TRP A 176 -25.82 -9.40 -8.94
N ASN A 177 -25.10 -8.70 -8.07
CA ASN A 177 -24.85 -7.27 -8.23
C ASN A 177 -23.85 -7.09 -9.38
N PRO A 178 -24.12 -6.23 -10.39
CA PRO A 178 -23.16 -5.97 -11.47
C PRO A 178 -21.77 -5.55 -10.95
N PHE A 179 -21.70 -4.80 -9.84
CA PHE A 179 -20.42 -4.44 -9.24
C PHE A 179 -19.66 -5.63 -8.64
N ALA A 180 -20.37 -6.63 -8.09
CA ALA A 180 -19.74 -7.84 -7.56
C ALA A 180 -19.26 -8.76 -8.69
N ILE A 181 -20.01 -8.83 -9.79
CA ILE A 181 -19.61 -9.54 -11.01
C ILE A 181 -18.36 -8.89 -11.60
N ALA A 182 -18.39 -7.56 -11.83
CA ALA A 182 -17.24 -6.82 -12.33
C ALA A 182 -16.00 -7.02 -11.45
N PHE A 183 -16.14 -6.89 -10.13
CA PHE A 183 -15.04 -7.12 -9.18
C PHE A 183 -14.43 -8.51 -9.29
N THR A 184 -15.27 -9.55 -9.40
CA THR A 184 -14.82 -10.95 -9.47
C THR A 184 -14.19 -11.24 -10.83
N VAL A 185 -14.80 -10.78 -11.93
CA VAL A 185 -14.29 -10.95 -13.28
C VAL A 185 -12.93 -10.26 -13.41
N VAL A 186 -12.81 -9.00 -13.01
CA VAL A 186 -11.56 -8.28 -13.17
C VAL A 186 -10.45 -8.85 -12.30
N GLY A 187 -10.73 -9.24 -11.06
CA GLY A 187 -9.75 -9.93 -10.21
C GLY A 187 -9.30 -11.27 -10.81
N THR A 188 -10.21 -12.01 -11.47
CA THR A 188 -9.89 -13.27 -12.16
C THR A 188 -9.08 -13.03 -13.42
N VAL A 189 -9.41 -12.00 -14.20
CA VAL A 189 -8.63 -11.60 -15.39
C VAL A 189 -7.22 -11.19 -15.00
N CYS A 190 -7.05 -10.40 -13.93
CA CYS A 190 -5.72 -10.04 -13.43
C CYS A 190 -4.89 -11.27 -13.03
N PHE A 191 -5.51 -12.25 -12.38
CA PHE A 191 -4.85 -13.52 -12.04
C PHE A 191 -4.42 -14.30 -13.28
N ILE A 192 -5.34 -14.45 -14.25
CA ILE A 192 -5.04 -15.14 -15.51
C ILE A 192 -3.90 -14.42 -16.23
N PHE A 193 -3.95 -13.09 -16.35
CA PHE A 193 -2.90 -12.30 -16.97
C PHE A 193 -1.56 -12.45 -16.25
N CYS A 194 -1.56 -12.51 -14.92
CA CYS A 194 -0.36 -12.79 -14.16
C CYS A 194 0.20 -14.20 -14.47
N CYS A 195 -0.62 -15.24 -14.41
CA CYS A 195 -0.16 -16.60 -14.69
C CYS A 195 0.36 -16.74 -16.13
N ILE A 196 -0.34 -16.16 -17.09
CA ILE A 196 0.07 -16.15 -18.50
C ILE A 196 1.40 -15.42 -18.64
N SER A 197 1.53 -14.23 -18.09
CA SER A 197 2.76 -13.42 -18.22
C SER A 197 3.97 -14.10 -17.57
N ILE A 198 3.81 -14.79 -16.43
CA ILE A 198 4.89 -15.60 -15.82
C ILE A 198 5.24 -16.77 -16.71
N TRP A 199 4.22 -17.49 -17.20
CA TRP A 199 4.40 -18.66 -18.05
C TRP A 199 5.11 -18.28 -19.35
N THR A 200 4.63 -17.26 -20.06
CA THR A 200 5.21 -16.81 -21.33
C THR A 200 6.60 -16.24 -21.16
N TYR A 201 6.86 -15.49 -20.08
CA TYR A 201 8.21 -15.06 -19.75
C TYR A 201 9.15 -16.26 -19.54
N TYR A 202 8.71 -17.27 -18.78
CA TYR A 202 9.52 -18.46 -18.52
C TYR A 202 9.76 -19.32 -19.78
N THR A 203 8.72 -19.57 -20.58
CA THR A 203 8.87 -20.32 -21.84
C THR A 203 9.80 -19.58 -22.79
N PHE A 204 9.67 -18.26 -22.90
CA PHE A 204 10.52 -17.46 -23.75
C PHE A 204 12.00 -17.52 -23.31
N GLN A 205 12.28 -17.40 -22.01
CA GLN A 205 13.64 -17.52 -21.47
C GLN A 205 14.23 -18.94 -21.59
N MET A 206 13.40 -19.97 -21.73
CA MET A 206 13.84 -21.35 -21.96
C MET A 206 14.10 -21.65 -23.43
N GLU A 207 13.31 -21.05 -24.34
CA GLU A 207 13.43 -21.22 -25.79
C GLU A 207 14.58 -20.40 -26.39
N VAL A 208 14.82 -19.21 -25.84
CA VAL A 208 15.81 -18.28 -26.36
C VAL A 208 17.04 -18.26 -25.44
N PRO A 209 18.22 -18.72 -25.92
CA PRO A 209 19.42 -18.72 -25.10
C PRO A 209 19.85 -17.29 -24.76
N SER A 210 20.07 -17.00 -23.47
CA SER A 210 20.43 -15.66 -23.00
C SER A 210 21.91 -15.33 -23.15
N GLY A 211 22.23 -14.03 -23.20
CA GLY A 211 23.59 -13.51 -23.23
C GLY A 211 24.32 -13.76 -24.56
N ILE A 212 25.61 -14.12 -24.47
CA ILE A 212 26.53 -14.27 -25.63
C ILE A 212 26.02 -15.30 -26.64
N ARG A 213 25.31 -16.33 -26.15
CA ARG A 213 24.76 -17.41 -27.00
C ARG A 213 23.61 -16.93 -27.90
N LEU A 214 22.90 -15.87 -27.53
CA LEU A 214 21.80 -15.31 -28.31
C LEU A 214 22.23 -14.90 -29.73
N TRP A 215 23.43 -14.33 -29.84
CA TRP A 215 23.97 -13.76 -31.07
C TRP A 215 24.83 -14.74 -31.87
N GLN A 216 25.27 -15.83 -31.23
CA GLN A 216 26.11 -16.86 -31.84
C GLN A 216 25.31 -18.04 -32.38
N ASP A 217 24.10 -18.28 -31.86
CA ASP A 217 23.27 -19.40 -32.29
C ASP A 217 22.55 -19.08 -33.62
N PRO A 218 22.84 -19.82 -34.72
CA PRO A 218 22.20 -19.61 -36.01
C PRO A 218 20.72 -20.02 -36.01
N ASN A 219 20.26 -20.79 -35.02
CA ASN A 219 18.87 -21.23 -34.93
C ASN A 219 17.93 -20.15 -34.36
N VAL A 220 18.48 -19.09 -33.78
CA VAL A 220 17.70 -17.99 -33.20
C VAL A 220 17.35 -16.99 -34.31
N THR A 221 16.05 -16.79 -34.56
CA THR A 221 15.59 -15.82 -35.57
C THR A 221 15.88 -14.39 -35.11
N ALA A 222 16.03 -13.46 -36.06
CA ALA A 222 16.25 -12.05 -35.73
C ALA A 222 15.15 -11.50 -34.81
N GLU A 223 13.90 -11.89 -35.03
CA GLU A 223 12.74 -11.54 -34.21
C GLU A 223 12.84 -12.02 -32.76
N GLN A 224 13.30 -13.25 -32.54
CA GLN A 224 13.53 -13.78 -31.19
C GLN A 224 14.61 -12.96 -30.47
N ARG A 225 15.67 -12.56 -31.18
CA ARG A 225 16.72 -11.68 -30.64
C ARG A 225 16.15 -10.31 -30.27
N PHE A 226 15.37 -9.69 -31.16
CA PHE A 226 14.76 -8.38 -30.90
C PHE A 226 13.77 -8.41 -29.74
N THR A 227 12.97 -9.47 -29.65
CA THR A 227 11.99 -9.66 -28.57
C THR A 227 12.67 -9.86 -27.23
N GLN A 228 13.74 -10.66 -27.18
CA GLN A 228 14.56 -10.83 -25.97
C GLN A 228 15.17 -9.50 -25.52
N VAL A 229 15.71 -8.72 -26.46
CA VAL A 229 16.24 -7.38 -26.13
C VAL A 229 15.16 -6.47 -25.57
N ILE A 230 13.94 -6.46 -26.14
CA ILE A 230 12.81 -5.68 -25.62
C ILE A 230 12.46 -6.10 -24.19
N ILE A 231 12.37 -7.41 -23.93
CA ILE A 231 12.01 -7.98 -22.63
C ILE A 231 13.07 -7.63 -21.59
N ASP A 232 14.34 -7.89 -21.87
CA ASP A 232 15.45 -7.63 -20.95
C ASP A 232 15.55 -6.14 -20.62
N ARG A 233 15.35 -5.28 -21.63
CA ARG A 233 15.36 -3.82 -21.48
C ARG A 233 14.20 -3.30 -20.62
N ASN A 234 13.04 -3.96 -20.65
CA ASN A 234 11.82 -3.55 -19.93
C ASN A 234 11.45 -4.46 -18.75
N LEU A 235 12.40 -5.27 -18.29
CA LEU A 235 12.18 -6.30 -17.28
C LEU A 235 11.63 -5.74 -15.96
N ILE A 236 12.20 -4.63 -15.49
CA ILE A 236 11.79 -3.99 -14.23
C ILE A 236 10.36 -3.43 -14.31
N PRO A 237 10.00 -2.56 -15.29
CA PRO A 237 8.63 -2.12 -15.48
C PRO A 237 7.63 -3.28 -15.63
N PHE A 238 8.01 -4.35 -16.33
CA PHE A 238 7.21 -5.56 -16.44
C PHE A 238 6.97 -6.21 -15.07
N PHE A 239 8.01 -6.44 -14.26
CA PHE A 239 7.85 -7.00 -12.91
C PHE A 239 7.00 -6.12 -11.99
N VAL A 240 7.10 -4.79 -12.10
CA VAL A 240 6.24 -3.87 -11.35
C VAL A 240 4.77 -4.04 -11.75
N LEU A 241 4.48 -4.22 -13.05
CA LEU A 241 3.12 -4.53 -13.51
C LEU A 241 2.61 -5.88 -12.99
N MET A 242 3.49 -6.88 -12.96
CA MET A 242 3.20 -8.20 -12.42
C MET A 242 2.84 -8.17 -10.94
N LEU A 243 3.58 -7.40 -10.15
CA LEU A 243 3.25 -7.14 -8.74
C LEU A 243 1.90 -6.43 -8.61
N GLY A 244 1.58 -5.53 -9.52
CA GLY A 244 0.24 -4.93 -9.67
C GLY A 244 -0.86 -5.98 -9.83
N TYR A 245 -0.74 -6.90 -10.79
CA TYR A 245 -1.72 -7.98 -10.99
C TYR A 245 -1.87 -8.89 -9.76
N MET A 246 -0.75 -9.29 -9.16
CA MET A 246 -0.73 -10.14 -7.97
C MET A 246 -1.42 -9.45 -6.80
N SER A 247 -1.09 -8.18 -6.55
CA SER A 247 -1.73 -7.40 -5.48
C SER A 247 -3.24 -7.31 -5.68
N MET A 248 -3.69 -7.07 -6.91
CA MET A 248 -5.11 -7.02 -7.26
C MET A 248 -5.83 -8.33 -6.99
N TRP A 249 -5.26 -9.45 -7.43
CA TRP A 249 -5.84 -10.76 -7.20
C TRP A 249 -5.90 -11.11 -5.70
N ILE A 250 -4.82 -10.86 -4.95
CA ILE A 250 -4.78 -11.11 -3.51
C ILE A 250 -5.82 -10.25 -2.78
N ILE A 251 -5.95 -8.97 -3.15
CA ILE A 251 -6.99 -8.07 -2.64
C ILE A 251 -8.38 -8.62 -2.91
N THR A 252 -8.64 -9.09 -4.14
CA THR A 252 -9.92 -9.70 -4.51
C THR A 252 -10.23 -10.92 -3.65
N LEU A 253 -9.26 -11.83 -3.48
CA LEU A 253 -9.42 -13.01 -2.63
C LEU A 253 -9.64 -12.64 -1.16
N ALA A 254 -8.86 -11.71 -0.62
CA ALA A 254 -8.98 -11.24 0.75
C ALA A 254 -10.35 -10.61 1.01
N PHE A 255 -10.85 -9.81 0.07
CA PHE A 255 -12.19 -9.24 0.11
C PHE A 255 -13.26 -10.34 0.07
N LEU A 256 -13.20 -11.25 -0.90
CA LEU A 256 -14.19 -12.32 -1.07
C LEU A 256 -14.26 -13.25 0.14
N LYS A 257 -13.10 -13.56 0.75
CA LYS A 257 -13.00 -14.33 2.00
C LYS A 257 -13.71 -13.63 3.17
N LYS A 258 -13.64 -12.29 3.23
CA LYS A 258 -14.23 -11.47 4.30
C LYS A 258 -15.50 -10.72 3.89
N LYS A 259 -16.15 -11.07 2.77
CA LYS A 259 -17.23 -10.26 2.16
C LYS A 259 -18.39 -9.95 3.10
N THR A 260 -18.82 -10.91 3.92
CA THR A 260 -19.90 -10.73 4.90
C THR A 260 -19.46 -9.83 6.05
N THR A 261 -18.25 -10.06 6.58
CA THR A 261 -17.64 -9.24 7.62
C THR A 261 -17.47 -7.79 7.15
N LEU A 262 -16.94 -7.57 5.95
CA LEU A 262 -16.78 -6.24 5.35
C LEU A 262 -18.12 -5.54 5.14
N SER A 263 -19.11 -6.25 4.59
CA SER A 263 -20.48 -5.72 4.42
C SER A 263 -21.11 -5.29 5.76
N ASN A 264 -20.94 -6.12 6.79
CA ASN A 264 -21.42 -5.83 8.13
C ASN A 264 -20.66 -4.65 8.76
N TYR A 265 -19.34 -4.60 8.59
CA TYR A 265 -18.47 -3.51 9.05
C TYR A 265 -18.89 -2.16 8.46
N PHE A 266 -19.05 -2.06 7.13
CA PHE A 266 -19.49 -0.82 6.49
C PHE A 266 -20.89 -0.39 6.96
N SER A 267 -21.80 -1.35 7.19
CA SER A 267 -23.13 -1.08 7.74
C SER A 267 -23.08 -0.63 9.21
N TYR A 268 -22.21 -1.26 10.00
CA TYR A 268 -22.05 -1.05 11.43
C TYR A 268 -21.60 0.37 11.73
N TRP A 269 -20.72 0.95 10.91
CA TRP A 269 -20.30 2.36 11.02
C TRP A 269 -21.47 3.33 11.15
N SER A 270 -22.48 3.22 10.28
CA SER A 270 -23.64 4.14 10.32
C SER A 270 -24.48 3.93 11.58
N ARG A 271 -24.67 2.67 11.99
CA ARG A 271 -25.42 2.30 13.20
C ARG A 271 -24.72 2.76 14.47
N ALA A 272 -23.40 2.56 14.56
CA ALA A 272 -22.57 2.95 15.69
C ALA A 272 -22.59 4.48 15.88
N MET A 273 -22.41 5.26 14.81
CA MET A 273 -22.48 6.72 14.90
C MET A 273 -23.87 7.23 15.30
N ILE A 274 -24.93 6.54 14.86
CA ILE A 274 -26.30 6.82 15.31
C ILE A 274 -26.50 6.50 16.78
N LEU A 275 -25.96 5.37 17.24
CA LEU A 275 -26.03 4.95 18.64
C LEU A 275 -25.31 5.95 19.55
N ILE A 276 -24.09 6.38 19.19
CA ILE A 276 -23.26 7.34 19.94
C ILE A 276 -23.78 8.78 19.80
N LYS A 277 -24.70 9.04 18.86
CA LYS A 277 -25.19 10.37 18.47
C LYS A 277 -24.02 11.32 18.18
N MET A 278 -23.13 10.90 17.30
CA MET A 278 -21.93 11.65 16.93
C MET A 278 -21.86 11.81 15.42
N ASP A 279 -21.49 13.01 14.98
CA ASP A 279 -21.29 13.30 13.56
C ASP A 279 -19.78 13.33 13.26
N PRO A 280 -19.17 12.27 12.71
CA PRO A 280 -17.74 12.23 12.44
C PRO A 280 -17.35 12.93 11.12
N THR A 281 -18.30 13.52 10.40
CA THR A 281 -18.10 13.94 8.99
C THR A 281 -17.33 15.23 8.79
N HIS A 282 -16.90 15.89 9.86
CA HIS A 282 -16.18 17.16 9.78
C HIS A 282 -14.91 17.03 8.92
N HIS A 283 -14.81 17.83 7.85
CA HIS A 283 -13.75 17.76 6.82
C HIS A 283 -13.59 16.43 6.06
N ALA A 284 -14.40 15.39 6.31
CA ALA A 284 -14.18 14.06 5.71
C ALA A 284 -14.27 14.09 4.17
N TRP A 285 -15.15 14.93 3.61
CA TRP A 285 -15.32 15.12 2.17
C TRP A 285 -14.08 15.73 1.53
N GLN A 286 -13.51 16.77 2.13
CA GLN A 286 -12.30 17.42 1.62
C GLN A 286 -11.15 16.41 1.54
N TYR A 287 -11.00 15.55 2.56
CA TYR A 287 -10.03 14.46 2.53
C TYR A 287 -10.32 13.43 1.43
N SER A 288 -11.57 12.99 1.29
CA SER A 288 -11.96 12.03 0.24
C SER A 288 -11.72 12.58 -1.17
N LEU A 289 -12.02 13.86 -1.38
CA LEU A 289 -11.86 14.54 -2.65
C LEU A 289 -10.38 14.76 -2.95
N PHE A 290 -9.61 15.25 -1.98
CA PHE A 290 -8.16 15.45 -2.13
C PHE A 290 -7.46 14.15 -2.50
N GLY A 291 -7.75 13.04 -1.81
CA GLY A 291 -7.16 11.74 -2.13
C GLY A 291 -7.50 11.26 -3.54
N VAL A 292 -8.76 11.35 -3.96
CA VAL A 292 -9.18 10.98 -5.32
C VAL A 292 -8.58 11.91 -6.38
N THR A 293 -8.60 13.22 -6.17
CA THR A 293 -8.03 14.21 -7.09
C THR A 293 -6.53 14.02 -7.25
N PHE A 294 -5.80 13.74 -6.16
CA PHE A 294 -4.36 13.46 -6.22
C PHE A 294 -4.06 12.28 -7.17
N TYR A 295 -4.81 11.18 -7.07
CA TYR A 295 -4.62 10.03 -7.97
C TYR A 295 -5.04 10.30 -9.41
N ILE A 296 -6.11 11.05 -9.62
CA ILE A 296 -6.53 11.48 -10.95
C ILE A 296 -5.43 12.33 -11.59
N VAL A 297 -4.83 13.28 -10.86
CA VAL A 297 -3.75 14.13 -11.36
C VAL A 297 -2.52 13.30 -11.73
N ILE A 298 -2.08 12.38 -10.87
CA ILE A 298 -0.96 11.49 -11.19
C ILE A 298 -1.27 10.64 -12.43
N THR A 299 -2.50 10.16 -12.56
CA THR A 299 -2.89 9.33 -13.71
C THR A 299 -2.97 10.12 -14.99
N VAL A 300 -3.53 11.32 -14.95
CA VAL A 300 -3.52 12.24 -16.09
C VAL A 300 -2.09 12.56 -16.49
N LEU A 301 -1.19 12.77 -15.53
CA LEU A 301 0.23 12.97 -15.80
C LEU A 301 0.87 11.73 -16.44
N LEU A 302 0.62 10.52 -15.93
CA LEU A 302 1.12 9.28 -16.53
C LEU A 302 0.56 9.05 -17.95
N VAL A 303 -0.74 9.28 -18.16
CA VAL A 303 -1.40 9.19 -19.48
C VAL A 303 -0.80 10.22 -20.43
N TRP A 304 -0.59 11.45 -19.98
CA TRP A 304 0.01 12.51 -20.77
C TRP A 304 1.45 12.15 -21.17
N LEU A 305 2.28 11.69 -20.22
CA LEU A 305 3.65 11.23 -20.49
C LEU A 305 3.68 10.06 -21.48
N ASN A 306 2.72 9.13 -21.38
CA ASN A 306 2.54 8.02 -22.33
C ASN A 306 2.11 8.49 -23.72
N PHE A 307 1.11 9.38 -23.80
CA PHE A 307 0.55 9.89 -25.05
C PHE A 307 1.60 10.68 -25.86
N TRP A 308 2.38 11.51 -25.18
CA TRP A 308 3.48 12.27 -25.78
C TRP A 308 4.74 11.43 -26.03
N LYS A 309 4.71 10.15 -25.67
CA LYS A 309 5.85 9.22 -25.80
C LYS A 309 7.13 9.81 -25.20
N PHE A 310 6.97 10.46 -24.05
CA PHE A 310 8.03 11.27 -23.45
C PHE A 310 9.24 10.42 -23.03
N THR A 311 9.02 9.13 -22.71
CA THR A 311 10.07 8.21 -22.24
C THR A 311 9.87 6.80 -22.80
N ALA A 312 10.95 6.04 -22.88
CA ALA A 312 10.98 4.66 -23.35
C ALA A 312 10.19 3.75 -22.40
N THR A 313 10.40 3.91 -21.08
CA THR A 313 9.73 3.10 -20.05
C THR A 313 8.21 3.25 -20.05
N ALA A 314 7.69 4.44 -20.40
CA ALA A 314 6.25 4.66 -20.54
C ALA A 314 5.63 3.69 -21.53
N VAL A 315 6.26 3.56 -22.70
CA VAL A 315 5.70 2.83 -23.84
C VAL A 315 6.15 1.37 -23.79
N GLY A 316 7.44 1.12 -23.56
CA GLY A 316 8.08 -0.19 -23.63
C GLY A 316 7.49 -1.20 -22.67
N GLY A 317 7.54 -0.94 -21.36
CA GLY A 317 7.03 -1.85 -20.32
C GLY A 317 5.61 -2.35 -20.54
N PRO A 318 4.60 -1.47 -20.65
CA PRO A 318 3.24 -1.87 -20.98
C PRO A 318 3.12 -2.62 -22.30
N THR A 319 3.86 -2.22 -23.34
CA THR A 319 3.81 -2.91 -24.63
C THR A 319 4.39 -4.31 -24.52
N VAL A 320 5.46 -4.51 -23.74
CA VAL A 320 6.01 -5.85 -23.45
C VAL A 320 4.97 -6.71 -22.74
N ALA A 321 4.28 -6.17 -21.73
CA ALA A 321 3.22 -6.91 -21.04
C ALA A 321 2.09 -7.30 -22.02
N ALA A 322 1.70 -6.38 -22.91
CA ALA A 322 0.71 -6.65 -23.96
C ALA A 322 1.17 -7.73 -24.95
N ILE A 323 2.41 -7.66 -25.43
CA ILE A 323 3.00 -8.64 -26.34
C ILE A 323 3.06 -10.02 -25.67
N LEU A 324 3.56 -10.10 -24.43
CA LEU A 324 3.67 -11.36 -23.69
C LEU A 324 2.31 -12.00 -23.39
N LEU A 325 1.26 -11.20 -23.23
CA LEU A 325 -0.10 -11.71 -23.14
C LEU A 325 -0.52 -12.35 -24.47
N ILE A 326 -0.37 -11.62 -25.58
CA ILE A 326 -0.86 -12.07 -26.89
C ILE A 326 -0.04 -13.24 -27.45
N TYR A 327 1.27 -13.28 -27.15
CA TYR A 327 2.18 -14.34 -27.57
C TYR A 327 1.69 -15.75 -27.19
N MET A 328 0.92 -15.88 -26.10
CA MET A 328 0.33 -17.17 -25.73
C MET A 328 -0.74 -17.66 -26.73
N TRP A 329 -1.50 -16.73 -27.32
CA TRP A 329 -2.58 -17.06 -28.25
C TRP A 329 -2.11 -17.19 -29.69
N ASP A 330 -1.09 -16.42 -30.07
CA ASP A 330 -0.51 -16.45 -31.40
C ASP A 330 1.01 -16.22 -31.33
N PRO A 331 1.81 -17.30 -31.17
CA PRO A 331 3.26 -17.19 -31.11
C PRO A 331 3.87 -16.76 -32.46
N ASP A 332 3.17 -16.99 -33.58
CA ASP A 332 3.61 -16.60 -34.93
C ASP A 332 3.26 -15.15 -35.27
N MET A 333 2.51 -14.46 -34.43
CA MET A 333 2.10 -13.06 -34.62
C MET A 333 3.29 -12.10 -34.73
N LEU A 334 4.35 -12.35 -33.97
CA LEU A 334 5.59 -11.57 -34.07
C LEU A 334 6.30 -11.81 -35.41
N ARG A 335 6.04 -12.98 -36.03
CA ARG A 335 6.67 -13.48 -37.26
C ARG A 335 5.97 -13.03 -38.54
N GLN A 336 4.65 -12.87 -38.49
CA GLN A 336 3.86 -12.47 -39.67
C GLN A 336 3.93 -10.97 -39.99
N ASN A 337 4.47 -10.15 -39.09
CA ASN A 337 4.46 -8.69 -39.22
C ASN A 337 5.66 -8.09 -40.00
N GLU A 338 6.49 -8.91 -40.67
CA GLU A 338 7.60 -8.44 -41.53
C GLU A 338 7.14 -7.57 -42.73
N MET A 339 5.85 -7.59 -43.10
CA MET A 339 5.33 -6.84 -44.26
C MET A 339 4.49 -5.62 -43.88
N GLY A 340 5.12 -4.53 -43.41
CA GLY A 340 4.57 -3.16 -43.44
C GLY A 340 3.35 -2.81 -42.57
N SER A 341 2.60 -3.78 -42.05
CA SER A 341 1.42 -3.58 -41.18
C SER A 341 1.77 -3.35 -39.70
N PHE A 342 3.06 -3.47 -39.34
CA PHE A 342 3.54 -3.40 -37.96
C PHE A 342 3.14 -2.11 -37.22
N SER A 343 2.97 -1.00 -37.93
CA SER A 343 2.67 0.30 -37.32
C SER A 343 1.28 0.39 -36.66
N PHE A 344 0.27 -0.28 -37.21
CA PHE A 344 -1.09 -0.24 -36.67
C PHE A 344 -1.22 -1.18 -35.47
N THR A 345 -0.77 -2.42 -35.63
CA THR A 345 -0.80 -3.45 -34.59
C THR A 345 0.02 -3.05 -33.35
N LEU A 346 1.18 -2.40 -33.54
CA LEU A 346 1.99 -1.90 -32.43
C LEU A 346 1.27 -0.81 -31.61
N LEU A 347 0.51 0.07 -32.28
CA LEU A 347 -0.24 1.12 -31.60
C LEU A 347 -1.34 0.52 -30.71
N GLU A 348 -1.99 -0.55 -31.16
CA GLU A 348 -3.00 -1.28 -30.37
C GLU A 348 -2.39 -1.88 -29.09
N TYR A 349 -1.19 -2.48 -29.18
CA TYR A 349 -0.48 -3.01 -28.00
C TYR A 349 -0.03 -1.93 -27.02
N GLN A 350 0.41 -0.78 -27.54
CA GLN A 350 0.75 0.38 -26.72
C GLN A 350 -0.47 0.86 -25.93
N TRP A 351 -1.64 0.96 -26.57
CA TRP A 351 -2.87 1.35 -25.88
C TRP A 351 -3.36 0.30 -24.89
N MET A 352 -3.34 -0.99 -25.27
CA MET A 352 -3.73 -2.08 -24.37
C MET A 352 -2.84 -2.10 -23.12
N GLY A 353 -1.52 -2.02 -23.32
CA GLY A 353 -0.55 -1.94 -22.24
C GLY A 353 -0.76 -0.70 -21.35
N ALA A 354 -0.99 0.48 -21.94
CA ALA A 354 -1.25 1.71 -21.17
C ALA A 354 -2.50 1.59 -20.29
N ILE A 355 -3.59 1.02 -20.82
CA ILE A 355 -4.83 0.76 -20.06
C ILE A 355 -4.54 -0.19 -18.89
N ILE A 356 -3.78 -1.25 -19.14
CA ILE A 356 -3.33 -2.20 -18.12
C ILE A 356 -2.53 -1.51 -17.00
N VAL A 357 -1.56 -0.65 -17.35
CA VAL A 357 -0.75 0.09 -16.37
C VAL A 357 -1.63 0.99 -15.51
N ILE A 358 -2.51 1.78 -16.14
CA ILE A 358 -3.41 2.69 -15.43
C ILE A 358 -4.30 1.90 -14.47
N TYR A 359 -4.86 0.79 -14.95
CA TYR A 359 -5.73 -0.06 -14.15
C TYR A 359 -5.00 -0.67 -12.95
N THR A 360 -3.87 -1.34 -13.20
CA THR A 360 -3.07 -2.01 -12.15
C THR A 360 -2.49 -1.03 -11.14
N TYR A 361 -2.16 0.19 -11.55
CA TYR A 361 -1.71 1.24 -10.64
C TYR A 361 -2.86 1.78 -9.76
N MET A 362 -4.04 2.01 -10.32
CA MET A 362 -5.14 2.71 -9.63
C MET A 362 -5.99 1.80 -8.77
N ALA A 363 -6.29 0.59 -9.25
CA ALA A 363 -7.25 -0.30 -8.61
C ALA A 363 -6.86 -0.70 -7.17
N PRO A 364 -5.59 -1.01 -6.82
CA PRO A 364 -5.23 -1.33 -5.43
C PRO A 364 -5.42 -0.16 -4.48
N LYS A 365 -5.19 1.08 -4.98
CA LYS A 365 -5.18 2.30 -4.17
C LYS A 365 -6.57 2.72 -3.69
N VAL A 366 -7.63 2.22 -4.33
CA VAL A 366 -9.02 2.37 -3.87
C VAL A 366 -9.17 1.95 -2.40
N TYR A 367 -8.55 0.85 -2.00
CA TYR A 367 -8.66 0.34 -0.63
C TYR A 367 -7.86 1.17 0.38
N LEU A 368 -6.72 1.74 -0.03
CA LEU A 368 -5.99 2.71 0.77
C LEU A 368 -6.82 4.00 0.99
N LEU A 369 -7.48 4.50 -0.05
CA LEU A 369 -8.37 5.66 0.06
C LEU A 369 -9.56 5.38 0.99
N LEU A 370 -10.21 4.22 0.86
CA LEU A 370 -11.28 3.80 1.76
C LEU A 370 -10.79 3.71 3.21
N PHE A 371 -9.60 3.18 3.43
CA PHE A 371 -8.99 3.13 4.75
C PHE A 371 -8.72 4.51 5.33
N MET A 372 -8.01 5.37 4.60
CA MET A 372 -7.70 6.74 5.03
C MET A 372 -8.99 7.50 5.39
N PHE A 373 -10.06 7.33 4.61
CA PHE A 373 -11.36 7.90 4.93
C PHE A 373 -11.92 7.38 6.26
N LYS A 374 -11.87 6.06 6.50
CA LYS A 374 -12.32 5.48 7.78
C LYS A 374 -11.47 5.93 8.96
N GLN A 375 -10.17 6.06 8.77
CA GLN A 375 -9.29 6.61 9.79
C GLN A 375 -9.63 8.06 10.12
N LYS A 376 -9.91 8.89 9.11
CA LYS A 376 -10.34 10.26 9.35
C LYS A 376 -11.65 10.32 10.15
N LEU A 377 -12.60 9.42 9.87
CA LEU A 377 -13.82 9.32 10.66
C LEU A 377 -13.54 8.89 12.10
N LEU A 378 -12.63 7.93 12.32
CA LEU A 378 -12.21 7.50 13.67
C LEU A 378 -11.56 8.65 14.44
N GLN A 379 -10.60 9.34 13.81
CA GLN A 379 -9.92 10.50 14.37
C GLN A 379 -10.92 11.55 14.85
N ASN A 380 -11.86 11.93 13.98
CA ASN A 380 -12.90 12.90 14.31
C ASN A 380 -13.84 12.40 15.42
N SER A 381 -14.09 11.09 15.47
CA SER A 381 -14.93 10.49 16.50
C SER A 381 -14.25 10.54 17.87
N PHE A 382 -12.98 10.13 17.94
CA PHE A 382 -12.19 10.23 19.17
C PHE A 382 -12.03 11.68 19.63
N ARG A 383 -11.76 12.63 18.73
CA ARG A 383 -11.73 14.07 19.10
C ARG A 383 -13.03 14.54 19.76
N LYS A 384 -14.18 14.16 19.18
CA LYS A 384 -15.49 14.52 19.73
C LYS A 384 -15.77 13.80 21.06
N TRP A 385 -15.34 12.55 21.19
CA TRP A 385 -15.43 11.81 22.44
C TRP A 385 -14.54 12.42 23.53
N ASN A 386 -13.28 12.73 23.24
CA ASN A 386 -12.33 13.42 24.13
C ASN A 386 -12.93 14.74 24.64
N GLY A 387 -13.55 15.55 23.76
CA GLY A 387 -14.23 16.78 24.19
C GLY A 387 -15.40 16.53 25.14
N ARG A 388 -16.16 15.44 24.96
CA ARG A 388 -17.24 15.04 25.88
C ARG A 388 -16.68 14.50 27.20
N ALA A 389 -15.61 13.70 27.14
CA ALA A 389 -14.94 13.13 28.30
C ALA A 389 -14.31 14.23 29.15
N TYR A 390 -13.66 15.22 28.53
CA TYR A 390 -13.12 16.40 29.22
C TYR A 390 -14.23 17.19 29.93
N ALA A 391 -15.32 17.51 29.24
CA ALA A 391 -16.45 18.23 29.83
C ALA A 391 -17.13 17.43 30.96
N GLY A 392 -17.26 16.10 30.81
CA GLY A 392 -17.89 15.24 31.82
C GLY A 392 -17.01 14.96 33.04
N SER A 393 -15.69 14.88 32.87
CA SER A 393 -14.75 14.49 33.94
C SER A 393 -14.16 15.67 34.71
N LEU A 394 -13.82 16.78 34.02
CA LEU A 394 -13.04 17.88 34.60
C LEU A 394 -13.87 19.13 34.88
N MET A 395 -14.95 19.39 34.12
CA MET A 395 -15.70 20.63 34.29
C MET A 395 -16.79 20.55 35.38
N GLU A 396 -17.16 19.35 35.87
CA GLU A 396 -18.19 19.08 36.90
C GLU A 396 -19.47 19.95 36.82
N ASP A 397 -19.72 20.53 35.65
CA ASP A 397 -20.63 21.65 35.54
C ASP A 397 -22.05 21.10 35.44
N THR A 398 -22.80 21.22 36.54
CA THR A 398 -24.18 20.74 36.66
C THR A 398 -25.09 21.28 35.55
N ARG A 399 -24.73 22.40 34.92
CA ARG A 399 -25.43 22.96 33.74
C ARG A 399 -25.18 22.17 32.46
N ILE A 400 -23.95 21.68 32.23
CA ILE A 400 -23.60 20.89 31.04
C ILE A 400 -24.30 19.52 31.09
N ASN A 401 -24.39 18.92 32.29
CA ASN A 401 -25.09 17.66 32.52
C ASN A 401 -26.61 17.76 32.28
N LYS A 402 -27.25 18.90 32.61
CA LYS A 402 -28.68 19.15 32.38
C LYS A 402 -29.05 19.42 30.92
N VAL A 403 -28.14 19.97 30.10
CA VAL A 403 -28.41 20.34 28.70
C VAL A 403 -27.98 19.24 27.71
N ARG A 404 -27.02 18.35 28.05
CA ARG A 404 -26.41 17.42 27.07
C ARG A 404 -26.64 15.92 27.28
N GLY A 405 -27.32 15.46 28.34
CA GLY A 405 -27.93 14.12 28.46
C GLY A 405 -27.07 12.85 28.21
N ARG A 406 -25.78 12.98 27.89
CA ARG A 406 -24.86 11.88 27.53
C ARG A 406 -23.45 12.02 28.10
N CYS A 407 -23.26 12.90 29.08
CA CYS A 407 -21.99 13.09 29.77
C CYS A 407 -21.87 12.23 31.04
N THR A 408 -22.82 11.30 31.29
CA THR A 408 -22.70 10.37 32.42
C THR A 408 -21.57 9.38 32.15
N TYR A 409 -20.81 9.03 33.19
CA TYR A 409 -19.66 8.14 33.08
C TYR A 409 -19.97 6.80 32.40
N ARG A 410 -21.13 6.20 32.73
CA ARG A 410 -21.59 4.97 32.09
C ARG A 410 -21.80 5.11 30.57
N LEU A 411 -22.35 6.24 30.12
CA LEU A 411 -22.56 6.49 28.70
C LEU A 411 -21.25 6.85 27.99
N LEU A 412 -20.36 7.62 28.63
CA LEU A 412 -19.03 7.94 28.09
C LEU A 412 -18.20 6.68 27.88
N PHE A 413 -18.17 5.78 28.86
CA PHE A 413 -17.46 4.50 28.74
C PHE A 413 -18.07 3.62 27.65
N ARG A 414 -19.41 3.55 27.58
CA ARG A 414 -20.09 2.81 26.52
C ARG A 414 -19.75 3.36 25.13
N ASP A 415 -19.76 4.68 24.97
CA ASP A 415 -19.39 5.34 23.72
C ASP A 415 -17.93 5.03 23.36
N HIS A 416 -17.01 5.04 24.34
CA HIS A 416 -15.60 4.66 24.16
C HIS A 416 -15.45 3.21 23.67
N CYS A 417 -16.11 2.25 24.32
CA CYS A 417 -16.06 0.85 23.88
C CYS A 417 -16.52 0.68 22.43
N VAL A 418 -17.57 1.40 22.01
CA VAL A 418 -18.03 1.35 20.61
C VAL A 418 -16.98 1.95 19.65
N LEU A 419 -16.24 2.97 20.05
CA LEU A 419 -15.14 3.52 19.24
C LEU A 419 -13.95 2.57 19.16
N VAL A 420 -13.60 1.90 20.26
CA VAL A 420 -12.55 0.87 20.29
C VAL A 420 -12.95 -0.33 19.43
N ASP A 421 -14.21 -0.77 19.51
CA ASP A 421 -14.75 -1.81 18.63
C ASP A 421 -14.65 -1.41 17.16
N LEU A 422 -15.00 -0.16 16.81
CA LEU A 422 -14.85 0.36 15.45
C LEU A 422 -13.39 0.39 15.00
N LEU A 423 -12.46 0.78 15.88
CA LEU A 423 -11.02 0.77 15.60
C LEU A 423 -10.53 -0.65 15.32
N GLN A 424 -10.87 -1.60 16.19
CA GLN A 424 -10.47 -3.00 16.04
C GLN A 424 -11.09 -3.64 14.79
N GLU A 425 -12.36 -3.39 14.52
CA GLU A 425 -13.02 -3.87 13.30
C GLU A 425 -12.44 -3.22 12.04
N THR A 426 -12.01 -1.96 12.10
CA THR A 426 -11.30 -1.30 10.98
C THR A 426 -9.97 -1.99 10.71
N SER A 427 -9.17 -2.27 11.74
CA SER A 427 -7.93 -3.04 11.60
C SER A 427 -8.21 -4.43 11.02
N ASN A 428 -9.14 -5.18 11.60
CA ASN A 428 -9.47 -6.54 11.16
C ASN A 428 -10.02 -6.61 9.74
N ALA A 429 -10.83 -5.62 9.33
CA ALA A 429 -11.42 -5.53 8.01
C ALA A 429 -10.34 -5.35 6.93
N PHE A 430 -9.35 -4.50 7.18
CA PHE A 430 -8.37 -4.12 6.17
C PHE A 430 -6.97 -4.76 6.33
N ALA A 431 -6.67 -5.45 7.44
CA ALA A 431 -5.36 -6.04 7.72
C ALA A 431 -4.74 -6.79 6.53
N GLY A 432 -5.47 -7.75 5.95
CA GLY A 432 -5.00 -8.53 4.80
C GLY A 432 -4.99 -7.75 3.48
N LEU A 433 -5.76 -6.67 3.37
CA LEU A 433 -5.73 -5.78 2.22
C LEU A 433 -4.46 -4.91 2.27
N PHE A 434 -4.08 -4.40 3.45
CA PHE A 434 -2.83 -3.64 3.60
C PHE A 434 -1.60 -4.50 3.43
N GLU A 435 -1.60 -5.70 4.01
CA GLU A 435 -0.50 -6.62 3.84
C GLU A 435 -0.17 -6.81 2.35
N ALA A 436 -1.18 -7.11 1.52
CA ALA A 436 -0.98 -7.26 0.08
C ALA A 436 -0.49 -5.98 -0.61
N VAL A 437 -1.08 -4.83 -0.28
CA VAL A 437 -0.72 -3.54 -0.90
C VAL A 437 0.67 -3.09 -0.48
N PHE A 438 1.00 -3.11 0.81
CA PHE A 438 2.28 -2.64 1.33
C PHE A 438 3.44 -3.55 0.92
N ILE A 439 3.26 -4.87 0.88
CA ILE A 439 4.30 -5.78 0.38
C ILE A 439 4.56 -5.52 -1.10
N SER A 440 3.50 -5.41 -1.91
CA SER A 440 3.63 -5.11 -3.34
C SER A 440 4.28 -3.75 -3.59
N ASP A 441 3.85 -2.71 -2.86
CA ASP A 441 4.40 -1.37 -2.96
C ASP A 441 5.86 -1.32 -2.49
N ALA A 442 6.24 -2.05 -1.42
CA ALA A 442 7.62 -2.11 -0.95
C ALA A 442 8.56 -2.71 -2.00
N ILE A 443 8.18 -3.85 -2.59
CA ILE A 443 8.96 -4.48 -3.67
C ILE A 443 9.03 -3.53 -4.89
N SER A 444 7.91 -2.92 -5.25
CA SER A 444 7.84 -1.97 -6.35
C SER A 444 8.72 -0.74 -6.11
N VAL A 445 8.75 -0.20 -4.89
CA VAL A 445 9.63 0.92 -4.51
C VAL A 445 11.09 0.53 -4.65
N CYS A 446 11.50 -0.67 -4.19
CA CYS A 446 12.88 -1.15 -4.36
C CYS A 446 13.27 -1.24 -5.85
N LEU A 447 12.41 -1.85 -6.67
CA LEU A 447 12.63 -1.98 -8.12
C LEU A 447 12.71 -0.62 -8.81
N MET A 448 11.82 0.31 -8.46
CA MET A 448 11.77 1.64 -9.06
C MET A 448 12.91 2.54 -8.57
N LEU A 449 13.39 2.38 -7.33
CA LEU A 449 14.60 3.06 -6.85
C LEU A 449 15.84 2.62 -7.61
N TYR A 450 15.96 1.31 -7.88
CA TYR A 450 17.03 0.79 -8.71
C TYR A 450 16.99 1.40 -10.12
N LEU A 451 15.81 1.38 -10.75
CA LEU A 451 15.64 1.94 -12.09
C LEU A 451 15.91 3.45 -12.11
N PHE A 452 15.44 4.18 -11.10
CA PHE A 452 15.70 5.60 -10.95
C PHE A 452 17.19 5.91 -10.77
N ALA A 453 17.90 5.16 -9.92
CA ALA A 453 19.34 5.35 -9.72
C ALA A 453 20.14 5.06 -11.01
N LYS A 454 19.78 4.00 -11.74
CA LYS A 454 20.32 3.68 -13.06
C LYS A 454 20.12 4.83 -14.04
N ASP A 455 18.87 5.23 -14.24
CA ASP A 455 18.52 6.24 -15.24
C ASP A 455 19.03 7.63 -14.88
N TRP A 456 19.13 7.96 -13.58
CA TRP A 456 19.71 9.23 -13.13
C TRP A 456 21.22 9.32 -13.41
N LYS A 457 21.96 8.23 -13.16
CA LYS A 457 23.43 8.18 -13.32
C LYS A 457 23.81 8.16 -14.80
N TYR A 458 23.15 7.35 -15.61
CA TYR A 458 23.50 7.14 -17.02
C TYR A 458 22.70 8.02 -17.99
N GLY A 459 21.49 8.45 -17.63
CA GLY A 459 20.62 9.24 -18.50
C GLY A 459 21.10 10.67 -18.80
N LYS A 460 21.97 11.23 -17.95
CA LYS A 460 22.49 12.60 -18.12
C LYS A 460 23.76 12.70 -18.96
N ARG A 461 24.50 11.59 -19.13
CA ARG A 461 25.80 11.59 -19.82
C ARG A 461 25.68 10.92 -21.18
N GLN A 462 25.14 11.64 -22.16
CA GLN A 462 25.10 11.22 -23.57
C GLN A 462 26.47 10.71 -24.09
N GLN A 463 27.58 11.23 -23.55
CA GLN A 463 28.94 10.91 -23.98
C GLN A 463 29.54 9.64 -23.35
N GLN A 464 28.94 9.06 -22.29
CA GLN A 464 29.48 7.85 -21.64
C GLN A 464 28.83 6.54 -22.10
N ALA A 465 27.92 6.59 -23.08
CA ALA A 465 27.44 5.40 -23.81
C ALA A 465 28.57 4.63 -24.53
N VAL A 466 29.78 5.21 -24.59
CA VAL A 466 30.97 4.61 -25.19
C VAL A 466 31.54 3.46 -24.33
N VAL A 467 31.16 3.36 -23.05
CA VAL A 467 31.64 2.29 -22.14
C VAL A 467 30.45 1.42 -21.72
N GLY A 468 30.10 0.44 -22.57
CA GLY A 468 29.34 -0.74 -22.17
C GLY A 468 27.81 -0.65 -22.02
N ASN A 469 27.25 0.53 -21.75
CA ASN A 469 25.80 0.68 -21.54
C ASN A 469 25.12 1.32 -22.77
N TYR A 470 24.67 0.49 -23.70
CA TYR A 470 24.51 0.88 -25.12
C TYR A 470 23.18 1.51 -25.53
N PHE A 471 22.24 1.76 -24.61
CA PHE A 471 21.06 2.56 -24.92
C PHE A 471 20.67 3.50 -23.79
N ILE A 472 21.06 4.76 -23.93
CA ILE A 472 20.61 5.82 -23.05
C ILE A 472 19.11 6.02 -23.27
N ARG A 473 18.33 5.88 -22.20
CA ARG A 473 16.91 6.19 -22.18
C ARG A 473 16.72 7.62 -21.66
N PRO A 474 16.61 8.63 -22.54
CA PRO A 474 16.50 10.00 -22.09
C PRO A 474 15.17 10.19 -21.35
N TYR A 475 15.23 10.83 -20.18
CA TYR A 475 14.08 11.21 -19.36
C TYR A 475 13.27 10.08 -18.72
N ASP A 476 13.65 8.81 -18.84
CA ASP A 476 12.96 7.68 -18.19
C ASP A 476 12.85 7.84 -16.66
N TRP A 477 13.87 8.45 -16.05
CA TRP A 477 13.88 8.81 -14.64
C TRP A 477 12.66 9.65 -14.23
N VAL A 478 12.03 10.41 -15.14
CA VAL A 478 10.85 11.25 -14.84
C VAL A 478 9.63 10.39 -14.54
N ILE A 479 9.32 9.40 -15.37
CA ILE A 479 8.16 8.52 -15.14
C ILE A 479 8.39 7.67 -13.90
N VAL A 480 9.61 7.14 -13.77
CA VAL A 480 10.00 6.36 -12.59
C VAL A 480 9.85 7.20 -11.34
N PHE A 481 10.29 8.46 -11.36
CA PHE A 481 10.14 9.40 -10.26
C PHE A 481 8.68 9.71 -9.92
N VAL A 482 7.82 9.94 -10.92
CA VAL A 482 6.38 10.20 -10.70
C VAL A 482 5.72 8.99 -10.04
N TYR A 483 5.98 7.79 -10.55
CA TYR A 483 5.43 6.55 -10.01
C TYR A 483 5.95 6.26 -8.59
N LEU A 484 7.27 6.36 -8.39
CA LEU A 484 7.94 6.19 -7.09
C LEU A 484 7.40 7.16 -6.06
N THR A 485 7.34 8.45 -6.40
CA THR A 485 6.87 9.52 -5.51
C THR A 485 5.39 9.31 -5.17
N GLY A 486 4.55 8.93 -6.14
CA GLY A 486 3.15 8.61 -5.90
C GLY A 486 2.95 7.47 -4.89
N ASN A 487 3.70 6.37 -5.04
CA ASN A 487 3.63 5.22 -4.13
C ASN A 487 4.17 5.53 -2.73
N VAL A 488 5.31 6.22 -2.63
CA VAL A 488 5.89 6.58 -1.33
C VAL A 488 4.98 7.56 -0.59
N ILE A 489 4.47 8.59 -1.28
CA ILE A 489 3.58 9.60 -0.66
C ILE A 489 2.33 8.93 -0.10
N ILE A 490 1.66 8.02 -0.83
CA ILE A 490 0.46 7.38 -0.28
C ILE A 490 0.76 6.48 0.90
N MET A 491 1.84 5.68 0.84
CA MET A 491 2.22 4.81 1.95
C MET A 491 2.46 5.64 3.21
N VAL A 492 3.20 6.73 3.09
CA VAL A 492 3.48 7.65 4.20
C VAL A 492 2.21 8.33 4.69
N ILE A 493 1.36 8.87 3.80
CA ILE A 493 0.10 9.52 4.22
C ILE A 493 -0.82 8.52 4.94
N ALA A 494 -0.95 7.29 4.44
CA ALA A 494 -1.77 6.27 5.08
C ALA A 494 -1.25 5.92 6.49
N ALA A 495 0.07 5.80 6.65
CA ALA A 495 0.71 5.55 7.93
C ALA A 495 0.58 6.75 8.89
N VAL A 496 0.77 7.99 8.40
CA VAL A 496 0.60 9.22 9.19
C VAL A 496 -0.83 9.30 9.73
N ILE A 497 -1.84 9.16 8.87
CA ILE A 497 -3.25 9.24 9.29
C ILE A 497 -3.60 8.14 10.28
N SER A 498 -3.06 6.94 10.08
CA SER A 498 -3.20 5.83 11.03
C SER A 498 -2.61 6.21 12.40
N SER A 499 -1.39 6.72 12.42
CA SER A 499 -0.72 7.14 13.67
C SER A 499 -1.46 8.27 14.39
N GLU A 500 -2.01 9.24 13.66
CA GLU A 500 -2.79 10.34 14.25
C GLU A 500 -4.07 9.83 14.94
N VAL A 501 -4.66 8.72 14.49
CA VAL A 501 -5.82 8.12 15.16
C VAL A 501 -5.40 7.52 16.49
N THR A 502 -4.28 6.81 16.55
CA THR A 502 -3.71 6.29 17.81
C THR A 502 -3.42 7.44 18.77
N GLU A 503 -2.79 8.52 18.31
CA GLU A 503 -2.48 9.68 19.14
C GLU A 503 -3.73 10.30 19.75
N VAL A 504 -4.73 10.59 18.91
CA VAL A 504 -5.99 11.19 19.39
C VAL A 504 -6.73 10.23 20.33
N ALA A 505 -6.68 8.92 20.10
CA ALA A 505 -7.23 7.96 21.04
C ALA A 505 -6.49 7.98 22.39
N SER A 506 -5.16 8.12 22.36
CA SER A 506 -4.30 8.20 23.54
C SER A 506 -4.47 9.50 24.35
N GLU A 507 -4.81 10.62 23.72
CA GLU A 507 -5.14 11.88 24.41
C GLU A 507 -6.31 11.70 25.40
N GLY A 508 -7.20 10.74 25.14
CA GLY A 508 -8.27 10.36 26.06
C GLY A 508 -7.73 9.90 27.43
N LEU A 509 -6.58 9.21 27.44
CA LEU A 509 -5.90 8.78 28.66
C LEU A 509 -5.39 9.98 29.45
N ASP A 510 -4.82 10.97 28.77
CA ASP A 510 -4.27 12.17 29.41
C ASP A 510 -5.37 13.03 30.04
N ILE A 511 -6.54 13.11 29.41
CA ILE A 511 -7.72 13.76 30.00
C ILE A 511 -8.09 13.08 31.32
N ILE A 512 -8.09 11.75 31.35
CA ILE A 512 -8.44 10.98 32.54
C ILE A 512 -7.36 11.09 33.63
N ARG A 513 -6.09 11.09 33.24
CA ARG A 513 -4.92 11.26 34.13
C ARG A 513 -4.92 12.61 34.85
N ARG A 514 -5.41 13.67 34.20
CA ARG A 514 -5.50 15.00 34.81
C ARG A 514 -6.46 15.05 36.00
N LYS A 515 -7.39 14.11 36.16
CA LYS A 515 -8.25 14.02 37.36
C LYS A 515 -7.50 13.23 38.44
N PRO A 516 -7.13 13.82 39.60
CA PRO A 516 -6.31 13.16 40.62
C PRO A 516 -7.05 11.99 41.28
N LEU A 517 -6.41 10.82 41.35
CA LEU A 517 -6.95 9.59 41.96
C LEU A 517 -7.23 9.73 43.46
N VAL A 518 -6.53 10.64 44.14
CA VAL A 518 -6.57 10.79 45.60
C VAL A 518 -7.63 11.83 45.99
N GLY A 519 -8.69 11.40 46.68
CA GLY A 519 -9.79 12.23 47.20
C GLY A 519 -11.08 11.42 47.43
N ARG A 520 -12.09 11.98 48.12
CA ARG A 520 -13.42 11.38 48.29
C ARG A 520 -14.18 11.35 46.94
N ARG A 521 -13.84 10.40 46.06
CA ARG A 521 -14.59 10.15 44.83
C ARG A 521 -15.81 9.28 45.09
N GLN A 522 -16.86 9.49 44.30
CA GLN A 522 -17.97 8.55 44.21
C GLN A 522 -17.49 7.26 43.53
N ASP A 523 -18.03 6.10 43.93
CA ASP A 523 -17.62 4.80 43.38
C ASP A 523 -17.76 4.74 41.85
N GLU A 524 -18.76 5.42 41.28
CA GLU A 524 -18.98 5.48 39.83
C GLU A 524 -17.82 6.14 39.08
N ASP A 525 -17.25 7.23 39.61
CA ASP A 525 -16.09 7.92 39.05
C ASP A 525 -14.85 7.03 39.06
N LEU A 526 -14.66 6.29 40.17
CA LEU A 526 -13.53 5.38 40.32
C LEU A 526 -13.63 4.20 39.35
N ILE A 527 -14.83 3.58 39.25
CA ILE A 527 -15.10 2.48 38.32
C ILE A 527 -14.88 2.95 36.87
N PHE A 528 -15.39 4.13 36.51
CA PHE A 528 -15.18 4.70 35.18
C PHE A 528 -13.70 4.88 34.85
N LEU A 529 -12.97 5.52 35.77
CA LEU A 529 -11.56 5.81 35.57
C LEU A 529 -10.74 4.52 35.45
N LEU A 530 -10.95 3.54 36.34
CA LEU A 530 -10.29 2.23 36.27
C LEU A 530 -10.64 1.48 34.97
N SER A 531 -11.91 1.53 34.54
CA SER A 531 -12.35 0.88 33.30
C SER A 531 -11.71 1.50 32.06
N MET A 532 -11.57 2.83 32.05
CA MET A 532 -10.87 3.53 30.97
C MET A 532 -9.37 3.23 30.97
N TYR A 533 -8.71 3.21 32.14
CA TYR A 533 -7.31 2.80 32.26
C TYR A 533 -7.10 1.38 31.73
N ALA A 534 -7.97 0.44 32.11
CA ALA A 534 -7.90 -0.94 31.63
C ALA A 534 -8.12 -1.04 30.11
N SER A 535 -8.99 -0.20 29.54
CA SER A 535 -9.24 -0.17 28.10
C SER A 535 -8.09 0.45 27.29
N LEU A 536 -7.46 1.51 27.81
CA LEU A 536 -6.41 2.25 27.09
C LEU A 536 -5.02 1.63 27.31
N ASN A 537 -4.79 1.00 28.45
CA ASN A 537 -3.58 0.21 28.75
C ASN A 537 -3.77 -1.28 28.46
N ALA A 538 -4.80 -1.66 27.69
CA ALA A 538 -5.00 -3.06 27.32
C ALA A 538 -3.74 -3.60 26.61
N ALA A 539 -3.45 -4.89 26.78
CA ALA A 539 -2.23 -5.53 26.27
C ALA A 539 -2.05 -5.43 24.74
N SER A 540 -3.10 -5.08 23.99
CA SER A 540 -3.02 -4.78 22.56
C SER A 540 -2.97 -3.26 22.36
N PRO A 541 -1.89 -2.71 21.78
CA PRO A 541 -1.84 -1.29 21.44
C PRO A 541 -2.99 -0.94 20.48
N LEU A 542 -3.50 0.29 20.60
CA LEU A 542 -4.58 0.84 19.74
C LEU A 542 -4.06 1.20 18.34
N ASP A 543 -3.24 0.33 17.75
CA ASP A 543 -2.59 0.54 16.47
C ASP A 543 -3.23 -0.28 15.36
N PHE A 544 -3.12 0.23 14.14
CA PHE A 544 -3.54 -0.49 12.94
C PHE A 544 -2.38 -1.33 12.44
N GLY A 545 -2.64 -2.62 12.20
CA GLY A 545 -1.61 -3.56 11.79
C GLY A 545 -1.95 -4.31 10.50
N GLY A 546 -0.92 -4.63 9.73
CA GLY A 546 -0.99 -5.55 8.59
C GLY A 546 -0.90 -6.99 9.07
N SER A 547 -2.03 -7.58 9.48
CA SER A 547 -2.14 -8.99 9.92
C SER A 547 -1.17 -9.42 11.03
N GLY A 548 -0.61 -8.46 11.78
CA GLY A 548 0.40 -8.70 12.83
C GLY A 548 1.85 -8.66 12.36
N LEU A 549 2.12 -8.39 11.08
CA LEU A 549 3.48 -8.24 10.54
C LEU A 549 4.11 -6.89 10.91
N PHE A 550 3.31 -5.83 10.87
CA PHE A 550 3.73 -4.47 11.18
C PHE A 550 2.57 -3.67 11.77
N PHE A 551 2.89 -2.60 12.48
CA PHE A 551 1.95 -1.62 13.02
C PHE A 551 2.24 -0.25 12.41
N MET A 552 1.22 0.45 11.93
CA MET A 552 1.34 1.77 11.31
C MET A 552 1.41 2.87 12.38
N ASN A 553 2.52 2.90 13.11
CA ASN A 553 2.85 3.92 14.11
C ASN A 553 3.94 4.87 13.58
N LYS A 554 4.40 5.82 14.41
CA LYS A 554 5.46 6.76 14.02
C LYS A 554 6.79 6.08 13.74
N ASP A 555 7.11 5.04 14.51
CA ASP A 555 8.34 4.27 14.34
C ASP A 555 8.38 3.62 12.95
N PHE A 556 7.26 3.02 12.52
CA PHE A 556 7.11 2.46 11.18
C PHE A 556 7.33 3.50 10.07
N ILE A 557 6.85 4.73 10.24
CA ILE A 557 7.06 5.82 9.27
C ILE A 557 8.56 6.15 9.17
N GLN A 558 9.22 6.30 10.31
CA GLN A 558 10.65 6.60 10.40
C GLN A 558 11.49 5.45 9.81
N GLU A 559 11.19 4.21 10.16
CA GLU A 559 11.87 3.01 9.63
C GLU A 559 11.70 2.88 8.12
N THR A 560 10.49 3.09 7.61
CA THR A 560 10.21 3.04 6.16
C THR A 560 11.03 4.11 5.43
N ALA A 561 10.99 5.36 5.90
CA ALA A 561 11.74 6.46 5.28
C ALA A 561 13.26 6.22 5.33
N SER A 562 13.77 5.78 6.49
CA SER A 562 15.18 5.45 6.69
C SER A 562 15.63 4.30 5.77
N THR A 563 14.81 3.26 5.63
CA THR A 563 15.12 2.10 4.79
C THR A 563 15.15 2.48 3.31
N ILE A 564 14.16 3.24 2.83
CA ILE A 564 14.11 3.76 1.45
C ILE A 564 15.37 4.58 1.15
N PHE A 565 15.73 5.50 2.05
CA PHE A 565 16.89 6.36 1.88
C PHE A 565 18.21 5.56 1.91
N SER A 566 18.36 4.66 2.89
CA SER A 566 19.55 3.82 3.03
C SER A 566 19.74 2.92 1.81
N TYR A 567 18.66 2.29 1.32
CA TYR A 567 18.69 1.47 0.12
C TYR A 567 19.08 2.30 -1.11
N PHE A 568 18.55 3.52 -1.25
CA PHE A 568 18.94 4.43 -2.33
C PHE A 568 20.43 4.79 -2.29
N VAL A 569 20.99 5.07 -1.11
CA VAL A 569 22.44 5.34 -0.94
C VAL A 569 23.27 4.11 -1.33
N ILE A 570 22.88 2.92 -0.89
CA ILE A 570 23.55 1.65 -1.26
C ILE A 570 23.54 1.48 -2.78
N LEU A 571 22.40 1.73 -3.43
CA LEU A 571 22.30 1.65 -4.89
C LEU A 571 23.23 2.63 -5.59
N LEU A 572 23.35 3.86 -5.11
CA LEU A 572 24.27 4.84 -5.71
C LEU A 572 25.75 4.40 -5.61
N GLN A 573 26.12 3.68 -4.56
CA GLN A 573 27.48 3.22 -4.31
C GLN A 573 27.83 1.91 -5.03
N PHE A 574 26.92 0.92 -5.00
CA PHE A 574 27.21 -0.47 -5.41
C PHE A 574 26.48 -0.91 -6.68
N MET A 575 25.96 0.02 -7.48
CA MET A 575 25.11 -0.33 -8.63
C MET A 575 25.81 -1.30 -9.60
N PRO A 576 25.32 -2.55 -9.75
CA PRO A 576 25.85 -3.43 -10.78
C PRO A 576 25.42 -2.91 -12.15
N PRO A 577 26.32 -2.89 -13.16
CA PRO A 577 25.91 -2.71 -14.54
C PRO A 577 25.02 -3.88 -14.97
N LEU A 578 23.87 -3.59 -15.57
CA LEU A 578 22.99 -4.61 -16.16
C LEU A 578 23.40 -4.97 -17.59
N ASP A 579 24.19 -4.12 -18.26
CA ASP A 579 24.70 -4.38 -19.59
C ASP A 579 26.06 -5.06 -19.47
N THR A 580 26.18 -6.23 -20.09
CA THR A 580 27.44 -6.97 -20.18
C THR A 580 28.25 -6.41 -21.35
N ASP A 581 29.44 -5.88 -21.05
CA ASP A 581 30.43 -5.39 -22.01
C ASP A 581 30.77 -6.46 -23.05
N GLN A 582 30.41 -6.22 -24.31
CA GLN A 582 31.03 -6.90 -25.45
C GLN A 582 31.22 -5.93 -26.62
N ASP A 583 32.47 -5.57 -26.90
CA ASP A 583 32.85 -4.65 -27.98
C ASP A 583 32.62 -5.22 -29.40
N SER A 584 32.25 -6.49 -29.54
CA SER A 584 32.32 -7.21 -30.82
C SER A 584 31.15 -7.00 -31.79
N GLU A 585 30.16 -6.13 -31.52
CA GLU A 585 28.92 -6.08 -32.32
C GLU A 585 28.37 -4.67 -32.60
N ILE A 586 29.22 -3.74 -33.05
CA ILE A 586 28.79 -2.36 -33.39
C ILE A 586 27.70 -2.34 -34.48
N SER A 587 27.78 -3.17 -35.52
CA SER A 587 26.77 -3.17 -36.60
C SER A 587 25.42 -3.71 -36.15
N LYS A 588 25.40 -4.79 -35.36
CA LYS A 588 24.15 -5.39 -34.84
C LYS A 588 23.45 -4.47 -33.83
N ARG A 589 24.22 -3.61 -33.13
CA ARG A 589 23.66 -2.57 -32.26
C ARG A 589 22.94 -1.47 -33.03
N ALA A 590 23.34 -1.17 -34.27
CA ALA A 590 22.64 -0.20 -35.10
C ALA A 590 21.23 -0.71 -35.47
N ASP A 591 21.11 -1.98 -35.85
CA ASP A 591 19.83 -2.60 -36.20
C ASP A 591 18.88 -2.66 -35.00
N ILE A 592 19.39 -3.05 -33.83
CA ILE A 592 18.63 -3.02 -32.57
C ILE A 592 18.22 -1.58 -32.21
N GLY A 593 19.12 -0.62 -32.39
CA GLY A 593 18.86 0.78 -32.09
C GLY A 593 17.78 1.38 -32.99
N HIS A 594 17.81 1.07 -34.28
CA HIS A 594 16.74 1.41 -35.21
C HIS A 594 15.41 0.79 -34.80
N PHE A 595 15.39 -0.52 -34.56
CA PHE A 595 14.20 -1.24 -34.14
C PHE A 595 13.60 -0.69 -32.84
N LEU A 596 14.41 -0.45 -31.81
CA LEU A 596 13.96 0.14 -30.55
C LEU A 596 13.51 1.58 -30.72
N SER A 597 14.17 2.36 -31.59
CA SER A 597 13.73 3.71 -31.94
C SER A 597 12.35 3.71 -32.55
N ASP A 598 12.05 2.74 -33.42
CA ASP A 598 10.74 2.62 -34.08
C ASP A 598 9.69 2.07 -33.12
N PHE A 599 10.05 1.08 -32.29
CA PHE A 599 9.19 0.47 -31.29
C PHE A 599 8.77 1.47 -30.20
N GLU A 600 9.75 2.15 -29.60
CA GLU A 600 9.55 3.13 -28.52
C GLU A 600 9.20 4.53 -29.08
N ARG A 601 9.32 4.73 -30.40
CA ARG A 601 9.19 6.02 -31.11
C ARG A 601 10.08 7.14 -30.55
N ILE A 602 11.30 6.80 -30.18
CA ILE A 602 12.32 7.75 -29.72
C ILE A 602 12.94 8.45 -30.95
N ARG A 603 13.43 9.69 -30.80
CA ARG A 603 14.13 10.39 -31.89
C ARG A 603 15.28 9.54 -32.46
N LEU A 604 15.35 9.47 -33.79
CA LEU A 604 16.45 8.87 -34.54
C LEU A 604 17.79 9.51 -34.12
N GLY A 605 18.78 8.67 -33.77
CA GLY A 605 20.12 9.12 -33.37
C GLY A 605 20.48 8.95 -31.89
N HIS A 606 19.54 8.54 -31.03
CA HIS A 606 19.82 8.28 -29.60
C HIS A 606 20.71 7.04 -29.33
N TRP A 607 20.93 6.22 -30.35
CA TRP A 607 21.71 4.97 -30.32
C TRP A 607 23.04 5.08 -31.10
N LYS A 608 23.33 6.22 -31.75
CA LYS A 608 24.59 6.39 -32.47
C LYS A 608 25.74 6.41 -31.47
N PRO A 609 26.71 5.48 -31.56
CA PRO A 609 27.92 5.60 -30.76
C PRO A 609 28.68 6.84 -31.22
N LEU A 610 29.07 7.71 -30.27
CA LEU A 610 29.83 8.94 -30.55
C LEU A 610 31.11 8.64 -31.36
N SER A 611 31.67 7.44 -31.20
CA SER A 611 32.83 6.96 -31.95
C SER A 611 32.57 6.80 -33.45
N LEU A 612 31.32 6.54 -33.88
CA LEU A 612 30.99 6.34 -35.28
C LEU A 612 30.98 7.67 -36.04
N ASP A 613 30.45 8.74 -35.43
CA ASP A 613 30.51 10.07 -36.04
C ASP A 613 31.96 10.59 -36.06
N ILE A 614 32.79 10.29 -35.04
CA ILE A 614 34.22 10.61 -35.05
C ILE A 614 35.01 9.78 -36.08
N GLN A 615 34.70 8.49 -36.25
CA GLN A 615 35.32 7.64 -37.27
C GLN A 615 34.89 8.03 -38.68
N LEU A 616 33.61 8.35 -38.90
CA LEU A 616 33.09 8.84 -40.17
C LEU A 616 33.63 10.23 -40.50
N ASP A 617 33.76 11.12 -39.52
CA ASP A 617 34.40 12.42 -39.71
C ASP A 617 35.89 12.24 -40.00
N MET A 618 36.61 11.31 -39.35
CA MET A 618 38.01 11.02 -39.66
C MET A 618 38.21 10.32 -41.01
N GLU A 619 37.32 9.42 -41.42
CA GLU A 619 37.35 8.78 -42.74
C GLU A 619 37.01 9.80 -43.85
N GLN A 620 36.01 10.65 -43.65
CA GLN A 620 35.71 11.73 -44.59
C GLN A 620 36.85 12.76 -44.64
N PHE A 621 37.48 13.10 -43.52
CA PHE A 621 38.66 13.97 -43.48
C PHE A 621 39.84 13.36 -44.26
N ASN A 622 40.07 12.05 -44.13
CA ASN A 622 41.09 11.33 -44.90
C ASN A 622 40.77 11.30 -46.40
N ILE A 623 39.52 11.06 -46.80
CA ILE A 623 39.11 11.04 -48.22
C ILE A 623 39.25 12.42 -48.88
N THR A 624 38.95 13.49 -48.15
CA THR A 624 39.10 14.88 -48.63
C THR A 624 40.57 15.30 -48.74
N SER A 625 41.45 14.75 -47.90
CA SER A 625 42.90 14.98 -47.99
C SER A 625 43.54 14.31 -49.23
N THR A 626 43.02 13.16 -49.66
CA THR A 626 43.50 12.45 -50.87
C THR A 626 43.03 13.04 -52.21
N THR A 627 42.00 13.89 -52.22
CA THR A 627 41.43 14.47 -53.46
C THR A 627 41.95 15.87 -53.78
N SER A 628 42.71 16.51 -52.89
CA SER A 628 43.46 17.73 -53.19
C SER A 628 44.90 17.39 -53.58
N GLY A 629 45.07 16.93 -54.81
CA GLY A 629 46.37 16.70 -55.44
C GLY A 629 47.17 18.00 -55.60
N THR A 630 47.86 18.40 -54.55
CA THR A 630 49.06 19.24 -54.63
C THR A 630 50.01 18.78 -53.54
N THR A 631 50.98 17.98 -53.93
CA THR A 631 52.06 17.47 -53.10
C THR A 631 52.95 18.64 -52.65
N GLN A 632 52.59 19.30 -51.54
CA GLN A 632 53.55 20.03 -50.74
C GLN A 632 53.98 19.11 -49.59
N GLU A 633 55.22 18.61 -49.66
CA GLU A 633 55.92 18.04 -48.52
C GLU A 633 56.07 19.13 -47.45
N VAL A 634 55.11 19.19 -46.53
CA VAL A 634 55.28 19.91 -45.27
C VAL A 634 55.80 18.91 -44.26
N ASN A 635 57.10 18.98 -43.97
CA ASN A 635 57.72 18.32 -42.82
C ASN A 635 57.06 18.87 -41.53
N LEU A 636 56.04 18.18 -41.05
CA LEU A 636 55.44 18.45 -39.74
C LEU A 636 56.10 17.55 -38.69
N ASP A 637 56.78 18.23 -37.78
CA ASP A 637 57.41 17.69 -36.58
C ASP A 637 56.37 16.93 -35.73
N PRO A 638 56.59 15.62 -35.42
CA PRO A 638 55.64 14.79 -34.68
C PRO A 638 55.43 15.21 -33.22
N SER A 639 56.10 16.25 -32.75
CA SER A 639 55.94 16.82 -31.40
C SER A 639 54.77 17.81 -31.24
N GLN A 640 54.18 18.35 -32.32
CA GLN A 640 53.12 19.36 -32.22
C GLN A 640 51.68 18.84 -32.30
N THR A 641 51.46 17.63 -32.81
CA THR A 641 50.12 17.03 -32.93
C THR A 641 49.56 16.53 -31.60
N THR A 642 50.40 16.24 -30.61
CA THR A 642 49.96 15.76 -29.29
C THR A 642 49.40 16.89 -28.40
N GLU A 643 49.81 18.15 -28.63
CA GLU A 643 49.39 19.27 -27.78
C GLU A 643 48.08 19.93 -28.26
N ARG A 644 47.77 19.88 -29.56
CA ARG A 644 46.54 20.46 -30.11
C ARG A 644 45.28 19.62 -29.81
N SER A 645 45.42 18.30 -29.69
CA SER A 645 44.32 17.41 -29.29
C SER A 645 43.99 17.47 -27.80
N ARG A 646 44.89 18.00 -26.95
CA ARG A 646 44.62 18.21 -25.51
C ARG A 646 43.89 19.51 -25.18
N ARG A 647 43.83 20.49 -26.09
CA ARG A 647 43.17 21.80 -25.83
C ARG A 647 41.69 21.87 -26.26
N LYS A 648 41.14 20.79 -26.82
CA LYS A 648 39.71 20.67 -27.19
C LYS A 648 38.98 19.53 -26.47
N PHE A 649 39.54 19.02 -25.38
CA PHE A 649 38.88 18.12 -24.44
C PHE A 649 38.57 18.86 -23.14
#